data_AF-A0A7K8GXM1-F1
#
_entry.id   AF-A0A7K8GXM1-F1
#
_cell.length_a   1.000
_cell.length_b   1.000
_cell.length_c   1.000
_cell.angle_alpha   90.00
_cell.angle_beta   90.00
_cell.angle_gamma   90.00
#
_symmetry.space_group_name_H-M   'P 1'
#
loop_
_entity.id
_entity.type
_entity.pdbx_description
1 polymer ?
#
loop_
_entity_poly.entity_id
_entity_poly.type
_entity_poly.pdbx_seq_one_letter_code
_entity_poly.pdbx_strand_id
1 'polypeptide(L)'
;LLVGAPQDAEPVNGTRTGAVYACPLSATTRDCQRLAIELKDEPDKAIIEDMWLGVTVASQRQPAGRVLACAHRYTRVLWSGAEAQRRMVGRCYVRGNDLRLDLGDEWQTYHHEMCNANTDTDETGMCQMGTSAGFSANIIYFGAPGAYNWQGTDYMLQRETWDLHDFSYPNKRNGNTYIGYTAEVGRAVLQQGAVTLVSGAPRYRHTGAVLLLSRSARQTLNGSLVLPGPQVGSYFGSALALADLNNDGWQDLVVGAPYYFERKQEVGGAVFVYMNEAGGFQQLPSLVLTGPSYSGFGFALASIGDINQDGFQDIAVGAPFEGPGKVYIYHSSAEGLRARPQQVISGSDLGPTHIKTFGYSLSGGLDMDGNSYPDLLVGSLSERIVLLRARPVINILDKTFTVTPSKVDPAQCTPKSCMTVTLCFSYNQSAGDPSYKERITLQYTLEADKDRHPPRVRFSGSQSATYTGNFSMPDTRCQSQELLLLDNVRDKLHPIVLSMNYSLLEKPRRFQLGPHSLDAFPVLNQDQSHQNETKIEFQKECGSDNQCYSNLQLQSSFVTEQNQPLPRVNGTQVLQYSRDVRKLHLSINITNVPTSPGNGEDAHEALLNVTVPPSLLPSSVRPSGACTFGETVLCELGNPFKRNQRVLVWLDLSTPGVGMVPWGWGRCRPRCLGRQSTQDDLQPVLAKLLVDYSIQSSLSIASSHIQSYFSGAVVGESAMKQEQDVGSPLTFDFQVTTKGESLGTLGTILLGFEWPYEIPNGKWLLYPTEILVNGNDTCHPPGGVINPLNLTLLQDQAPSRQRRELEPPEPGEPPVTLATGRRPRSEAVLSCSAGTARCVWFECPLLHTQLPSSFSLRARVWNSTFIEEFRDFDRVKVTGTATLFLRSQVPTITMRNHTVRFSVDVDSELQEEQPAEIALWLVLVSVAAGLLLLGLIILLLWK
;
A
#
# COMPACT_ATOMS: atom_id res chain seq x y z
N LEU A 1 23.29 1.07 -32.64
CA LEU A 1 22.18 0.46 -31.87
C LEU A 1 22.14 -1.03 -32.16
N LEU A 2 21.79 -1.86 -31.17
CA LEU A 2 21.66 -3.31 -31.34
C LEU A 2 20.23 -3.74 -31.04
N VAL A 3 19.66 -4.59 -31.88
CA VAL A 3 18.25 -5.00 -31.79
C VAL A 3 18.15 -6.51 -31.95
N GLY A 4 17.46 -7.16 -31.02
CA GLY A 4 17.13 -8.57 -31.12
C GLY A 4 15.85 -8.80 -31.90
N ALA A 5 15.86 -9.78 -32.81
CA ALA A 5 14.71 -10.20 -33.61
C ALA A 5 14.55 -11.73 -33.49
N PRO A 6 14.03 -12.24 -32.36
CA PRO A 6 14.06 -13.67 -32.03
C PRO A 6 13.26 -14.58 -32.97
N GLN A 7 12.29 -14.04 -33.72
CA GLN A 7 11.47 -14.82 -34.66
C GLN A 7 11.84 -14.60 -36.13
N ASP A 8 12.91 -13.85 -36.39
CA ASP A 8 13.33 -13.56 -37.76
C ASP A 8 13.84 -14.81 -38.49
N ALA A 9 13.55 -14.88 -39.79
CA ALA A 9 13.95 -15.99 -40.64
C ALA A 9 15.33 -15.73 -41.25
N GLU A 10 16.09 -16.80 -41.49
CA GLU A 10 17.37 -16.70 -42.19
C GLU A 10 17.14 -16.43 -43.68
N PRO A 11 17.82 -15.44 -44.30
CA PRO A 11 17.54 -15.04 -45.68
C PRO A 11 17.77 -16.12 -46.74
N VAL A 12 18.69 -17.07 -46.46
CA VAL A 12 19.13 -18.07 -47.45
C VAL A 12 18.18 -19.28 -47.47
N ASN A 13 17.85 -19.82 -46.30
CA ASN A 13 17.11 -21.08 -46.17
C ASN A 13 15.67 -20.90 -45.68
N GLY A 14 15.28 -19.69 -45.22
CA GLY A 14 13.96 -19.40 -44.67
C GLY A 14 13.68 -20.00 -43.28
N THR A 15 14.66 -20.69 -42.67
CA THR A 15 14.59 -21.27 -41.34
C THR A 15 14.49 -20.17 -40.27
N ARG A 16 13.55 -20.30 -39.34
CA ARG A 16 13.34 -19.31 -38.26
C ARG A 16 14.34 -19.53 -37.13
N THR A 17 15.53 -18.96 -37.24
CA THR A 17 16.57 -19.06 -36.20
C THR A 17 16.51 -17.92 -35.19
N GLY A 18 15.93 -16.78 -35.58
CA GLY A 18 16.15 -15.49 -34.93
C GLY A 18 17.42 -14.80 -35.42
N ALA A 19 17.56 -13.51 -35.11
CA ALA A 19 18.64 -12.65 -35.57
C ALA A 19 18.96 -11.52 -34.58
N VAL A 20 20.12 -10.90 -34.78
CA VAL A 20 20.47 -9.62 -34.16
C VAL A 20 20.84 -8.63 -35.26
N TYR A 21 20.35 -7.40 -35.13
CA TYR A 21 20.60 -6.32 -36.07
C TYR A 21 21.44 -5.22 -35.43
N ALA A 22 22.41 -4.71 -36.18
CA ALA A 22 23.16 -3.52 -35.87
C ALA A 22 22.62 -2.35 -36.72
N CYS A 23 21.96 -1.39 -36.07
CA CYS A 23 21.42 -0.21 -36.73
C CYS A 23 22.35 0.98 -36.51
N PRO A 24 22.82 1.65 -37.58
CA PRO A 24 23.58 2.90 -37.46
C PRO A 24 22.66 4.02 -36.94
N LEU A 25 23.26 5.07 -36.38
CA LEU A 25 22.53 6.29 -36.00
C LEU A 25 22.33 7.18 -37.24
N SER A 26 21.33 6.84 -38.04
CA SER A 26 21.04 7.53 -39.28
C SER A 26 19.58 8.00 -39.36
N ALA A 27 19.31 8.81 -40.39
CA ALA A 27 17.95 9.19 -40.77
C ALA A 27 17.16 8.07 -41.45
N THR A 28 17.86 7.05 -41.94
CA THR A 28 17.30 5.99 -42.79
C THR A 28 16.62 4.93 -41.94
N THR A 29 15.40 4.56 -42.32
CA THR A 29 14.60 3.58 -41.55
C THR A 29 14.88 2.12 -41.91
N ARG A 30 15.84 1.85 -42.81
CA ARG A 30 16.07 0.52 -43.40
C ARG A 30 17.54 0.13 -43.56
N ASP A 31 18.44 0.77 -42.83
CA ASP A 31 19.89 0.53 -42.93
C ASP A 31 20.45 -0.30 -41.77
N CYS A 32 19.57 -0.90 -40.95
CA CYS A 32 19.95 -1.93 -40.01
C CYS A 32 20.55 -3.14 -40.73
N GLN A 33 21.74 -3.57 -40.32
CA GLN A 33 22.44 -4.70 -40.89
C GLN A 33 22.32 -5.92 -39.97
N ARG A 34 21.96 -7.07 -40.53
CA ARG A 34 21.94 -8.33 -39.79
C ARG A 34 23.36 -8.74 -39.42
N LEU A 35 23.58 -9.09 -38.16
CA LEU A 35 24.86 -9.54 -37.66
C LEU A 35 25.17 -10.95 -38.18
N ALA A 36 26.39 -11.15 -38.70
CA ALA A 36 26.87 -12.44 -39.16
C ALA A 36 27.27 -13.32 -37.97
N ILE A 37 26.30 -14.08 -37.44
CA ILE A 37 26.55 -15.13 -36.44
C ILE A 37 26.53 -16.46 -37.20
N GLU A 38 27.68 -17.12 -37.31
CA GLU A 38 27.77 -18.44 -37.93
C GLU A 38 27.02 -19.47 -37.09
N LEU A 39 25.95 -20.00 -37.65
CA LEU A 39 25.16 -21.08 -37.07
C LEU A 39 25.49 -22.37 -37.84
N LYS A 40 26.01 -23.37 -37.13
CA LYS A 40 26.25 -24.69 -37.73
C LYS A 40 24.97 -25.51 -37.58
N ASP A 41 24.36 -25.82 -38.71
CA ASP A 41 23.25 -26.76 -38.76
C ASP A 41 23.81 -28.19 -38.71
N GLU A 42 23.78 -28.78 -37.51
CA GLU A 42 24.16 -30.17 -37.28
C GLU A 42 22.92 -30.91 -36.77
N PRO A 43 21.98 -31.33 -37.64
CA PRO A 43 20.67 -31.86 -37.22
C PRO A 43 20.78 -33.11 -36.33
N ASP A 44 21.88 -33.87 -36.46
CA ASP A 44 22.15 -35.03 -35.61
C ASP A 44 22.63 -34.65 -34.18
N LYS A 45 23.00 -33.39 -33.94
CA LYS A 45 23.58 -32.91 -32.68
C LYS A 45 22.83 -31.72 -32.07
N ALA A 46 22.18 -30.90 -32.89
CA ALA A 46 21.55 -29.66 -32.47
C ALA A 46 20.40 -29.25 -33.40
N ILE A 47 19.39 -28.60 -32.83
CA ILE A 47 18.29 -27.97 -33.55
C ILE A 47 18.40 -26.46 -33.34
N ILE A 48 18.59 -25.73 -34.43
CA ILE A 48 18.68 -24.26 -34.47
C ILE A 48 17.38 -23.59 -34.92
N GLU A 49 16.43 -24.36 -35.46
CA GLU A 49 15.08 -23.87 -35.76
C GLU A 49 14.35 -23.48 -34.46
N ASP A 50 13.71 -22.32 -34.47
CA ASP A 50 13.01 -21.70 -33.34
C ASP A 50 13.86 -21.54 -32.06
N MET A 51 15.19 -21.41 -32.19
CA MET A 51 16.08 -21.21 -31.02
C MET A 51 15.96 -19.81 -30.38
N TRP A 52 15.32 -18.87 -31.07
CA TRP A 52 15.08 -17.48 -30.63
C TRP A 52 16.36 -16.69 -30.37
N LEU A 53 17.26 -16.66 -31.36
CA LEU A 53 18.46 -15.83 -31.30
C LEU A 53 18.11 -14.34 -31.27
N GLY A 54 18.63 -13.63 -30.27
CA GLY A 54 18.32 -12.22 -30.03
C GLY A 54 17.17 -12.02 -29.05
N VAL A 55 16.74 -13.05 -28.32
CA VAL A 55 15.79 -12.86 -27.19
C VAL A 55 16.36 -11.91 -26.13
N THR A 56 17.67 -11.99 -25.91
CA THR A 56 18.45 -11.11 -25.04
C THR A 56 19.63 -10.61 -25.82
N VAL A 57 19.82 -9.28 -25.78
CA VAL A 57 20.97 -8.60 -26.38
C VAL A 57 21.51 -7.63 -25.35
N ALA A 58 22.81 -7.68 -25.11
CA ALA A 58 23.48 -6.79 -24.16
C ALA A 58 24.81 -6.31 -24.72
N SER A 59 25.20 -5.08 -24.37
CA SER A 59 26.50 -4.51 -24.69
C SER A 59 27.27 -4.16 -23.42
N GLN A 60 28.57 -4.44 -23.42
CA GLN A 60 29.47 -4.03 -22.36
C GLN A 60 29.80 -2.54 -22.56
N ARG A 61 29.28 -1.69 -21.69
CA ARG A 61 29.32 -0.22 -21.80
C ARG A 61 30.70 0.38 -21.46
N GLN A 62 31.76 -0.14 -22.06
CA GLN A 62 33.16 0.28 -21.82
C GLN A 62 33.95 0.40 -23.13
N PRO A 63 35.04 1.19 -23.15
CA PRO A 63 35.98 1.21 -24.27
C PRO A 63 36.52 -0.21 -24.54
N ALA A 64 36.48 -0.67 -25.80
CA ALA A 64 36.75 -2.06 -26.20
C ALA A 64 35.77 -3.11 -25.61
N GLY A 65 34.52 -2.70 -25.37
CA GLY A 65 33.45 -3.57 -24.91
C GLY A 65 33.05 -4.68 -25.90
N ARG A 66 32.28 -5.63 -25.41
CA ARG A 66 31.75 -6.77 -26.15
C ARG A 66 30.24 -6.70 -26.30
N VAL A 67 29.71 -7.49 -27.22
CA VAL A 67 28.28 -7.67 -27.47
C VAL A 67 27.89 -9.11 -27.19
N LEU A 68 26.77 -9.31 -26.52
CA LEU A 68 26.20 -10.61 -26.21
C LEU A 68 24.83 -10.75 -26.86
N ALA A 69 24.59 -11.90 -27.47
CA ALA A 69 23.29 -12.31 -28.01
C ALA A 69 22.98 -13.73 -27.57
N CYS A 70 21.78 -13.98 -27.05
CA CYS A 70 21.39 -15.31 -26.58
C CYS A 70 20.22 -15.90 -27.36
N ALA A 71 20.17 -17.24 -27.35
CA ALA A 71 19.18 -18.11 -27.98
C ALA A 71 18.75 -19.16 -26.95
N HIS A 72 17.87 -18.76 -26.03
CA HIS A 72 17.44 -19.59 -24.89
C HIS A 72 16.69 -20.88 -25.27
N ARG A 73 16.18 -21.01 -26.51
CA ARG A 73 15.50 -22.22 -27.00
C ARG A 73 16.41 -23.13 -27.83
N TYR A 74 17.70 -22.81 -27.93
CA TYR A 74 18.69 -23.68 -28.57
C TYR A 74 18.64 -25.09 -27.94
N THR A 75 18.52 -26.10 -28.80
CA THR A 75 18.26 -27.47 -28.39
C THR A 75 19.38 -28.40 -28.86
N ARG A 76 19.94 -29.18 -27.93
CA ARG A 76 20.87 -30.28 -28.21
C ARG A 76 20.09 -31.57 -28.45
N VAL A 77 20.57 -32.37 -29.40
CA VAL A 77 20.02 -33.69 -29.72
C VAL A 77 21.01 -34.74 -29.25
N LEU A 78 20.54 -35.66 -28.43
CA LEU A 78 21.29 -36.81 -27.93
C LEU A 78 20.59 -38.08 -28.40
N TRP A 79 21.35 -39.00 -28.99
CA TRP A 79 20.81 -40.25 -29.49
C TRP A 79 21.01 -41.36 -28.45
N SER A 80 19.91 -41.96 -28.01
CA SER A 80 19.92 -43.16 -27.18
C SER A 80 19.31 -44.30 -27.99
N GLY A 81 20.15 -44.99 -28.76
CA GLY A 81 19.69 -45.98 -29.74
C GLY A 81 18.97 -45.31 -30.92
N ALA A 82 17.71 -45.65 -31.15
CA ALA A 82 16.88 -45.09 -32.22
C ALA A 82 16.05 -43.86 -31.80
N GLU A 83 16.04 -43.52 -30.51
CA GLU A 83 15.28 -42.38 -29.99
C GLU A 83 16.17 -41.15 -29.86
N ALA A 84 15.69 -40.03 -30.42
CA ALA A 84 16.30 -38.72 -30.29
C ALA A 84 15.77 -38.00 -29.05
N GLN A 85 16.62 -37.86 -28.03
CA GLN A 85 16.36 -37.06 -26.84
C GLN A 85 16.72 -35.60 -27.11
N ARG A 86 15.77 -34.69 -26.89
CA ARG A 86 15.94 -33.25 -27.13
C ARG A 86 16.11 -32.50 -25.82
N ARG A 87 17.14 -31.65 -25.73
CA ARG A 87 17.55 -30.94 -24.52
C ARG A 87 17.65 -29.44 -24.79
N MET A 88 16.70 -28.67 -24.29
CA MET A 88 16.64 -27.22 -24.50
C MET A 88 17.54 -26.49 -23.51
N VAL A 89 18.85 -26.56 -23.76
CA VAL A 89 19.87 -25.99 -22.88
C VAL A 89 20.00 -24.47 -23.01
N GLY A 90 19.73 -23.92 -24.20
CA GLY A 90 20.03 -22.52 -24.51
C GLY A 90 21.52 -22.28 -24.80
N ARG A 91 21.82 -21.24 -25.58
CA ARG A 91 23.19 -20.87 -25.95
C ARG A 91 23.31 -19.37 -26.14
N CYS A 92 24.48 -18.83 -25.80
CA CYS A 92 24.80 -17.42 -26.02
C CYS A 92 26.00 -17.27 -26.99
N TYR A 93 26.15 -16.08 -27.56
CA TYR A 93 27.19 -15.74 -28.52
C TYR A 93 27.76 -14.37 -28.14
N VAL A 94 29.07 -14.31 -27.93
CA VAL A 94 29.80 -13.06 -27.62
C VAL A 94 30.58 -12.60 -28.86
N ARG A 95 30.61 -11.29 -29.12
CA ARG A 95 31.37 -10.65 -30.20
C ARG A 95 32.15 -9.45 -29.68
N GLY A 96 33.22 -9.09 -30.39
CA GLY A 96 33.98 -7.87 -30.10
C GLY A 96 33.19 -6.60 -30.41
N ASN A 97 33.79 -5.44 -30.11
CA ASN A 97 33.18 -4.13 -30.41
C ASN A 97 32.97 -3.90 -31.91
N ASP A 98 33.80 -4.52 -32.75
CA ASP A 98 33.67 -4.52 -34.22
C ASP A 98 32.59 -5.48 -34.73
N LEU A 99 31.87 -6.13 -33.81
CA LEU A 99 30.82 -7.12 -34.06
C LEU A 99 31.32 -8.40 -34.75
N ARG A 100 32.64 -8.62 -34.82
CA ARG A 100 33.23 -9.83 -35.41
C ARG A 100 33.62 -10.83 -34.34
N LEU A 101 33.79 -12.08 -34.78
CA LEU A 101 34.32 -13.14 -33.94
C LEU A 101 35.85 -13.05 -33.95
N ASP A 102 36.43 -12.84 -32.77
CA ASP A 102 37.87 -12.95 -32.55
C ASP A 102 38.16 -14.23 -31.75
N LEU A 103 38.84 -15.19 -32.37
CA LEU A 103 39.20 -16.45 -31.72
C LEU A 103 40.29 -16.28 -30.66
N GLY A 104 41.03 -15.16 -30.67
CA GLY A 104 42.00 -14.81 -29.64
C GLY A 104 41.37 -14.25 -28.35
N ASP A 105 40.09 -13.86 -28.40
CA ASP A 105 39.35 -13.39 -27.23
C ASP A 105 38.67 -14.58 -26.53
N GLU A 106 39.23 -15.01 -25.41
CA GLU A 106 38.69 -16.13 -24.62
C GLU A 106 37.23 -15.93 -24.20
N TRP A 107 36.78 -14.69 -24.00
CA TRP A 107 35.37 -14.42 -23.70
C TRP A 107 34.44 -14.79 -24.85
N GLN A 108 34.95 -14.89 -26.09
CA GLN A 108 34.20 -15.27 -27.28
C GLN A 108 34.28 -16.77 -27.59
N THR A 109 35.20 -17.50 -26.95
CA THR A 109 35.43 -18.93 -27.23
C THR A 109 35.16 -19.83 -26.02
N TYR A 110 35.17 -19.29 -24.81
CA TYR A 110 35.01 -20.05 -23.57
C TYR A 110 33.53 -20.27 -23.19
N HIS A 111 33.13 -21.55 -23.19
CA HIS A 111 31.88 -22.14 -22.69
C HIS A 111 30.60 -21.26 -22.73
N HIS A 112 30.12 -20.87 -23.92
CA HIS A 112 28.78 -20.26 -24.03
C HIS A 112 27.60 -21.26 -23.98
N GLU A 113 27.86 -22.45 -23.47
CA GLU A 113 26.91 -23.51 -23.15
C GLU A 113 27.25 -24.02 -21.73
N MET A 114 26.87 -23.26 -20.70
CA MET A 114 27.14 -23.63 -19.29
C MET A 114 26.34 -24.86 -18.85
N CYS A 115 25.16 -25.05 -19.43
CA CYS A 115 24.25 -26.11 -19.03
C CYS A 115 24.63 -27.44 -19.67
N ASN A 116 24.61 -28.51 -18.87
CA ASN A 116 25.04 -29.83 -19.31
C ASN A 116 23.89 -30.56 -20.02
N ALA A 117 24.00 -30.64 -21.35
CA ALA A 117 23.02 -31.33 -22.19
C ALA A 117 22.89 -32.83 -21.87
N ASN A 118 23.92 -33.49 -21.35
CA ASN A 118 23.88 -34.92 -21.02
C ASN A 118 22.98 -35.24 -19.83
N THR A 119 22.49 -34.22 -19.12
CA THR A 119 21.64 -34.37 -17.95
C THR A 119 20.16 -34.22 -18.31
N ASP A 120 19.28 -34.60 -17.37
CA ASP A 120 17.83 -34.55 -17.55
C ASP A 120 17.20 -33.24 -17.03
N THR A 121 15.87 -33.19 -17.01
CA THR A 121 15.07 -32.07 -16.47
C THR A 121 15.38 -31.76 -15.01
N ASP A 122 15.74 -32.78 -14.21
CA ASP A 122 16.07 -32.63 -12.78
C ASP A 122 17.40 -31.90 -12.54
N GLU A 123 18.21 -31.74 -13.58
CA GLU A 123 19.49 -31.02 -13.52
C GLU A 123 19.54 -29.83 -14.49
N THR A 124 20.29 -29.89 -15.59
CA THR A 124 20.48 -28.72 -16.47
C THR A 124 20.11 -28.97 -17.92
N GLY A 125 19.54 -30.15 -18.24
CA GLY A 125 19.17 -30.54 -19.60
C GLY A 125 18.09 -29.66 -20.24
N MET A 126 17.32 -28.93 -19.43
CA MET A 126 16.28 -27.98 -19.86
C MET A 126 16.50 -26.56 -19.34
N CYS A 127 17.76 -26.16 -19.15
CA CYS A 127 18.17 -24.88 -18.55
C CYS A 127 17.50 -23.61 -19.11
N GLN A 128 17.33 -23.55 -20.44
CA GLN A 128 16.98 -22.33 -21.18
C GLN A 128 17.89 -21.13 -20.86
N MET A 129 19.21 -21.38 -20.85
CA MET A 129 20.21 -20.36 -20.55
C MET A 129 20.15 -19.19 -21.53
N GLY A 130 20.24 -17.97 -20.98
CA GLY A 130 20.19 -16.75 -21.77
C GLY A 130 18.76 -16.25 -21.99
N THR A 131 17.82 -16.66 -21.12
CA THR A 131 16.52 -15.99 -20.98
C THR A 131 16.70 -14.58 -20.44
N SER A 132 17.66 -14.41 -19.52
CA SER A 132 18.24 -13.13 -19.15
C SER A 132 19.76 -13.26 -19.18
N ALA A 133 20.45 -12.18 -19.51
CA ALA A 133 21.91 -12.13 -19.56
C ALA A 133 22.38 -10.68 -19.67
N GLY A 134 23.63 -10.44 -19.27
CA GLY A 134 24.22 -9.12 -19.41
C GLY A 134 25.68 -9.07 -19.02
N PHE A 135 26.20 -7.85 -18.95
CA PHE A 135 27.58 -7.55 -18.62
C PHE A 135 27.69 -6.58 -17.46
N SER A 136 28.75 -6.75 -16.68
CA SER A 136 29.36 -5.68 -15.89
C SER A 136 30.76 -5.39 -16.45
N ALA A 137 31.61 -4.70 -15.69
CA ALA A 137 32.98 -4.36 -16.11
C ALA A 137 33.83 -5.60 -16.46
N ASN A 138 33.83 -6.60 -15.58
CA ASN A 138 34.66 -7.81 -15.69
C ASN A 138 33.85 -9.10 -15.49
N ILE A 139 32.53 -9.02 -15.63
CA ILE A 139 31.58 -10.10 -15.37
C ILE A 139 30.63 -10.24 -16.54
N ILE A 140 30.35 -11.48 -16.92
CA ILE A 140 29.17 -11.86 -17.72
C ILE A 140 28.28 -12.73 -16.84
N TYR A 141 26.97 -12.57 -16.96
CA TYR A 141 26.02 -13.37 -16.21
C TYR A 141 24.90 -13.86 -17.12
N PHE A 142 24.32 -15.00 -16.75
CA PHE A 142 23.25 -15.67 -17.49
C PHE A 142 22.22 -16.22 -16.52
N GLY A 143 20.96 -15.89 -16.76
CA GLY A 143 19.82 -16.53 -16.11
C GLY A 143 19.34 -17.75 -16.91
N ALA A 144 19.00 -18.80 -16.18
CA ALA A 144 18.58 -20.09 -16.72
C ALA A 144 17.39 -20.66 -15.92
N PRO A 145 16.16 -20.18 -16.19
CA PRO A 145 14.98 -20.50 -15.38
C PRO A 145 14.51 -21.95 -15.46
N GLY A 146 14.92 -22.71 -16.47
CA GLY A 146 14.50 -24.10 -16.67
C GLY A 146 15.38 -25.15 -15.96
N ALA A 147 16.47 -24.73 -15.32
CA ALA A 147 17.33 -25.63 -14.56
C ALA A 147 16.63 -26.20 -13.30
N TYR A 148 17.05 -27.39 -12.89
CA TYR A 148 16.64 -28.12 -11.70
C TYR A 148 15.11 -28.23 -11.56
N ASN A 149 14.46 -28.87 -12.52
CA ASN A 149 13.00 -29.04 -12.59
C ASN A 149 12.27 -27.68 -12.50
N TRP A 150 12.66 -26.75 -13.38
CA TRP A 150 12.16 -25.37 -13.45
C TRP A 150 12.30 -24.56 -12.16
N GLN A 151 13.17 -24.96 -11.24
CA GLN A 151 13.59 -24.10 -10.15
C GLN A 151 14.28 -22.84 -10.70
N GLY A 152 15.19 -23.05 -11.64
CA GLY A 152 16.03 -22.03 -12.22
C GLY A 152 17.37 -21.87 -11.51
N THR A 153 18.34 -21.29 -12.21
CA THR A 153 19.66 -20.97 -11.68
C THR A 153 20.23 -19.77 -12.42
N ASP A 154 21.28 -19.19 -11.86
CA ASP A 154 22.08 -18.16 -12.50
C ASP A 154 23.54 -18.59 -12.57
N TYR A 155 24.18 -18.24 -13.68
CA TYR A 155 25.61 -18.40 -13.91
C TYR A 155 26.27 -17.03 -13.93
N MET A 156 27.44 -16.92 -13.32
CA MET A 156 28.26 -15.72 -13.35
C MET A 156 29.70 -16.12 -13.68
N LEU A 157 30.25 -15.59 -14.77
CA LEU A 157 31.68 -15.72 -15.08
C LEU A 157 32.38 -14.40 -14.76
N GLN A 158 33.37 -14.46 -13.90
CA GLN A 158 34.16 -13.31 -13.47
C GLN A 158 35.63 -13.53 -13.84
N ARG A 159 36.25 -12.52 -14.45
CA ARG A 159 37.69 -12.53 -14.72
C ARG A 159 38.45 -11.81 -13.60
N GLU A 160 39.37 -12.52 -12.96
CA GLU A 160 40.32 -11.99 -11.98
C GLU A 160 41.74 -12.17 -12.51
N THR A 161 42.38 -11.09 -12.95
CA THR A 161 43.70 -11.12 -13.63
C THR A 161 43.71 -12.03 -14.86
N TRP A 162 44.33 -13.20 -14.79
CA TRP A 162 44.42 -14.19 -15.87
C TRP A 162 43.40 -15.32 -15.76
N ASP A 163 42.86 -15.56 -14.57
CA ASP A 163 41.94 -16.66 -14.31
C ASP A 163 40.47 -16.26 -14.53
N LEU A 164 39.70 -17.19 -15.10
CA LEU A 164 38.26 -17.07 -15.24
C LEU A 164 37.58 -18.00 -14.24
N HIS A 165 36.75 -17.43 -13.37
CA HIS A 165 35.99 -18.16 -12.37
C HIS A 165 34.51 -18.18 -12.72
N ASP A 166 33.91 -19.37 -12.74
CA ASP A 166 32.49 -19.60 -12.91
C ASP A 166 31.81 -19.84 -11.55
N PHE A 167 30.65 -19.21 -11.37
CA PHE A 167 29.82 -19.37 -10.18
C PHE A 167 28.41 -19.75 -10.62
N SER A 168 27.78 -20.66 -9.87
CA SER A 168 26.40 -21.07 -10.09
C SER A 168 25.60 -21.12 -8.79
N TYR A 169 24.27 -21.06 -8.88
CA TYR A 169 23.35 -21.25 -7.75
C TYR A 169 22.63 -22.61 -7.83
N PRO A 170 23.25 -23.73 -7.40
CA PRO A 170 22.70 -25.08 -7.54
C PRO A 170 21.78 -25.44 -6.37
N ASN A 171 20.78 -24.62 -6.11
CA ASN A 171 19.74 -25.01 -5.16
C ASN A 171 18.81 -26.01 -5.88
N LYS A 172 18.55 -27.19 -5.28
CA LYS A 172 17.70 -28.27 -5.84
C LYS A 172 16.43 -28.54 -5.00
N ARG A 173 16.10 -27.66 -4.06
CA ARG A 173 15.07 -27.95 -3.04
C ARG A 173 13.64 -27.74 -3.53
N ASN A 174 13.41 -26.74 -4.39
CA ASN A 174 12.07 -26.27 -4.75
C ASN A 174 11.96 -26.09 -6.27
N GLY A 175 11.22 -26.96 -6.97
CA GLY A 175 10.95 -26.81 -8.40
C GLY A 175 9.97 -25.68 -8.73
N ASN A 176 9.88 -25.32 -10.02
CA ASN A 176 8.91 -24.37 -10.59
C ASN A 176 8.95 -22.92 -10.05
N THR A 177 10.13 -22.38 -9.76
CA THR A 177 10.30 -21.01 -9.25
C THR A 177 10.79 -20.01 -10.30
N TYR A 178 11.42 -20.49 -11.38
CA TYR A 178 11.98 -19.71 -12.49
C TYR A 178 13.04 -18.67 -12.06
N ILE A 179 13.95 -19.03 -11.17
CA ILE A 179 15.11 -18.19 -10.81
C ILE A 179 15.96 -17.93 -12.07
N GLY A 180 16.42 -16.70 -12.27
CA GLY A 180 17.13 -16.30 -13.48
C GLY A 180 16.21 -15.96 -14.65
N TYR A 181 14.91 -15.79 -14.40
CA TYR A 181 13.99 -15.22 -15.40
C TYR A 181 14.44 -13.80 -15.78
N THR A 182 14.84 -13.01 -14.78
CA THR A 182 15.61 -11.78 -14.92
C THR A 182 16.85 -11.85 -14.04
N ALA A 183 17.92 -11.17 -14.48
CA ALA A 183 19.16 -11.11 -13.73
C ALA A 183 19.86 -9.78 -13.98
N GLU A 184 20.47 -9.22 -12.94
CA GLU A 184 21.28 -8.00 -12.99
C GLU A 184 22.43 -8.08 -11.99
N VAL A 185 23.58 -7.47 -12.30
CA VAL A 185 24.75 -7.46 -11.43
C VAL A 185 25.11 -6.04 -11.06
N GLY A 186 25.15 -5.75 -9.76
CA GLY A 186 25.52 -4.45 -9.21
C GLY A 186 26.61 -4.55 -8.14
N ARG A 187 27.38 -3.48 -7.98
CA ARG A 187 28.20 -3.23 -6.78
C ARG A 187 27.39 -2.34 -5.82
N ALA A 188 27.79 -2.28 -4.55
CA ALA A 188 27.09 -1.47 -3.55
C ALA A 188 25.58 -1.80 -3.42
N VAL A 189 25.23 -3.07 -3.54
CA VAL A 189 23.86 -3.57 -3.29
C VAL A 189 23.78 -4.12 -1.86
N LEU A 190 24.49 -5.22 -1.55
CA LEU A 190 24.60 -5.74 -0.18
C LEU A 190 25.87 -5.26 0.53
N GLN A 191 26.93 -5.01 -0.22
CA GLN A 191 28.24 -4.56 0.28
C GLN A 191 28.87 -3.63 -0.75
N GLN A 192 29.51 -2.56 -0.28
CA GLN A 192 30.03 -1.49 -1.15
C GLN A 192 31.11 -1.98 -2.14
N GLY A 193 32.02 -2.86 -1.69
CA GLY A 193 33.13 -3.37 -2.51
C GLY A 193 32.87 -4.69 -3.24
N ALA A 194 31.78 -5.40 -2.91
CA ALA A 194 31.49 -6.72 -3.47
C ALA A 194 30.36 -6.65 -4.51
N VAL A 195 30.45 -7.53 -5.51
CA VAL A 195 29.39 -7.68 -6.52
C VAL A 195 28.27 -8.53 -5.95
N THR A 196 27.04 -8.11 -6.22
CA THR A 196 25.82 -8.85 -5.90
C THR A 196 25.09 -9.15 -7.20
N LEU A 197 24.69 -10.40 -7.38
CA LEU A 197 23.82 -10.79 -8.48
C LEU A 197 22.38 -10.78 -7.96
N VAL A 198 21.52 -9.99 -8.60
CA VAL A 198 20.11 -9.88 -8.28
C VAL A 198 19.33 -10.67 -9.31
N SER A 199 18.51 -11.62 -8.87
CA SER A 199 17.82 -12.57 -9.74
C SER A 199 16.32 -12.60 -9.44
N GLY A 200 15.51 -12.48 -10.48
CA GLY A 200 14.06 -12.56 -10.40
C GLY A 200 13.56 -14.00 -10.51
N ALA A 201 12.61 -14.34 -9.64
CA ALA A 201 11.97 -15.65 -9.57
C ALA A 201 10.44 -15.49 -9.56
N PRO A 202 9.81 -15.14 -10.69
CA PRO A 202 8.42 -14.67 -10.73
C PRO A 202 7.38 -15.75 -10.39
N ARG A 203 7.76 -17.03 -10.31
CA ARG A 203 6.89 -18.13 -9.87
C ARG A 203 7.15 -18.61 -8.44
N TYR A 204 8.12 -18.04 -7.75
CA TYR A 204 8.43 -18.40 -6.37
C TYR A 204 7.17 -18.27 -5.49
N ARG A 205 6.73 -19.39 -4.89
CA ARG A 205 5.48 -19.50 -4.09
C ARG A 205 4.24 -18.91 -4.79
N HIS A 206 4.25 -18.88 -6.12
CA HIS A 206 3.21 -18.29 -6.97
C HIS A 206 2.98 -16.78 -6.78
N THR A 207 3.67 -16.13 -5.84
CA THR A 207 3.66 -14.67 -5.67
C THR A 207 4.77 -13.98 -6.44
N GLY A 208 5.89 -14.69 -6.65
CA GLY A 208 7.13 -14.13 -7.18
C GLY A 208 8.08 -13.73 -6.06
N ALA A 209 9.37 -13.61 -6.37
CA ALA A 209 10.41 -13.13 -5.46
C ALA A 209 11.61 -12.57 -6.20
N VAL A 210 12.43 -11.81 -5.50
CA VAL A 210 13.77 -11.39 -5.95
C VAL A 210 14.81 -11.91 -4.97
N LEU A 211 15.85 -12.55 -5.49
CA LEU A 211 16.94 -13.15 -4.74
C LEU A 211 18.19 -12.29 -4.93
N LEU A 212 18.82 -11.90 -3.83
CA LEU A 212 20.12 -11.25 -3.84
C LEU A 212 21.18 -12.30 -3.49
N LEU A 213 22.03 -12.60 -4.45
CA LEU A 213 23.02 -13.66 -4.42
C LEU A 213 24.41 -13.08 -4.23
N SER A 214 25.15 -13.60 -3.25
CA SER A 214 26.53 -13.23 -2.97
C SER A 214 27.50 -14.36 -3.34
N ARG A 215 28.75 -13.98 -3.63
CA ARG A 215 29.82 -14.91 -3.95
C ARG A 215 30.27 -15.70 -2.72
N SER A 216 30.38 -17.02 -2.85
CA SER A 216 31.01 -17.91 -1.88
C SER A 216 32.43 -18.30 -2.31
N ALA A 217 33.29 -18.65 -1.34
CA ALA A 217 34.64 -19.14 -1.60
C ALA A 217 34.70 -20.48 -2.37
N ARG A 218 33.58 -21.21 -2.48
CA ARG A 218 33.48 -22.52 -3.13
C ARG A 218 33.01 -22.47 -4.60
N GLN A 219 33.23 -21.35 -5.31
CA GLN A 219 32.71 -21.17 -6.69
C GLN A 219 31.19 -21.36 -6.79
N THR A 220 30.46 -21.05 -5.72
CA THR A 220 29.00 -21.05 -5.69
C THR A 220 28.47 -19.65 -5.38
N LEU A 221 27.27 -19.39 -5.86
CA LEU A 221 26.45 -18.29 -5.40
C LEU A 221 25.64 -18.75 -4.19
N ASN A 222 25.49 -17.90 -3.19
CA ASN A 222 24.67 -18.16 -2.01
C ASN A 222 23.56 -17.11 -1.92
N GLY A 223 22.34 -17.54 -1.62
CA GLY A 223 21.22 -16.63 -1.38
C GLY A 223 21.39 -15.89 -0.05
N SER A 224 21.69 -14.60 -0.12
CA SER A 224 21.87 -13.73 1.05
C SER A 224 20.55 -13.15 1.54
N LEU A 225 19.70 -12.71 0.61
CA LEU A 225 18.39 -12.13 0.91
C LEU A 225 17.36 -12.56 -0.13
N VAL A 226 16.11 -12.75 0.31
CA VAL A 226 14.98 -13.03 -0.56
C VAL A 226 13.87 -12.02 -0.24
N LEU A 227 13.44 -11.27 -1.24
CA LEU A 227 12.33 -10.33 -1.16
C LEU A 227 11.09 -10.96 -1.81
N PRO A 228 10.10 -11.42 -1.03
CA PRO A 228 8.90 -12.06 -1.57
C PRO A 228 7.91 -11.03 -2.12
N GLY A 229 7.30 -11.35 -3.26
CA GLY A 229 6.22 -10.57 -3.84
C GLY A 229 4.93 -10.65 -3.01
N PRO A 230 4.12 -9.58 -2.96
CA PRO A 230 2.97 -9.50 -2.05
C PRO A 230 1.71 -10.22 -2.55
N GLN A 231 1.59 -10.50 -3.85
CA GLN A 231 0.35 -10.99 -4.45
C GLN A 231 0.58 -12.19 -5.39
N VAL A 232 -0.26 -13.22 -5.24
CA VAL A 232 -0.27 -14.41 -6.09
C VAL A 232 -0.62 -14.04 -7.53
N GLY A 233 0.13 -14.56 -8.49
CA GLY A 233 -0.09 -14.32 -9.92
C GLY A 233 0.40 -12.96 -10.43
N SER A 234 0.94 -12.09 -9.55
CA SER A 234 1.45 -10.78 -9.93
C SER A 234 2.72 -10.82 -10.79
N TYR A 235 3.41 -11.97 -10.76
CA TYR A 235 4.65 -12.23 -11.51
C TYR A 235 5.79 -11.30 -11.07
N PHE A 236 5.82 -10.97 -9.77
CA PHE A 236 6.83 -10.12 -9.13
C PHE A 236 8.25 -10.65 -9.36
N GLY A 237 9.14 -9.79 -9.86
CA GLY A 237 10.50 -10.18 -10.26
C GLY A 237 10.64 -10.49 -11.75
N SER A 238 9.65 -10.14 -12.57
CA SER A 238 9.74 -10.30 -14.04
C SER A 238 10.51 -9.20 -14.75
N ALA A 239 10.77 -8.08 -14.07
CA ALA A 239 11.63 -6.98 -14.51
C ALA A 239 12.38 -6.44 -13.28
N LEU A 240 13.63 -6.05 -13.48
CA LEU A 240 14.51 -5.50 -12.45
C LEU A 240 15.23 -4.27 -13.00
N ALA A 241 15.53 -3.32 -12.13
CA ALA A 241 16.50 -2.27 -12.39
C ALA A 241 17.24 -1.94 -11.09
N LEU A 242 18.56 -1.74 -11.21
CA LEU A 242 19.40 -1.18 -10.17
C LEU A 242 19.78 0.26 -10.53
N ALA A 243 19.58 1.18 -9.57
CA ALA A 243 19.96 2.58 -9.71
C ALA A 243 20.18 3.19 -8.32
N ASP A 244 21.07 4.18 -8.22
CA ASP A 244 21.22 4.99 -7.01
C ASP A 244 20.25 6.19 -7.11
N LEU A 245 19.05 6.04 -6.52
CA LEU A 245 17.94 6.97 -6.72
C LEU A 245 18.06 8.20 -5.82
N ASN A 246 18.71 8.07 -4.65
CA ASN A 246 18.91 9.16 -3.70
C ASN A 246 20.36 9.72 -3.68
N ASN A 247 21.23 9.24 -4.56
CA ASN A 247 22.63 9.63 -4.71
C ASN A 247 23.44 9.47 -3.40
N ASP A 248 23.22 8.36 -2.68
CA ASP A 248 23.93 8.03 -1.44
C ASP A 248 25.11 7.06 -1.63
N GLY A 249 25.34 6.62 -2.87
CA GLY A 249 26.38 5.69 -3.26
C GLY A 249 25.99 4.21 -3.14
N TRP A 250 24.77 3.90 -2.73
CA TRP A 250 24.19 2.55 -2.73
C TRP A 250 23.20 2.37 -3.87
N GLN A 251 23.12 1.14 -4.38
CA GLN A 251 22.17 0.80 -5.44
C GLN A 251 20.83 0.40 -4.81
N ASP A 252 19.78 1.15 -5.14
CA ASP A 252 18.40 0.83 -4.85
C ASP A 252 17.86 -0.20 -5.84
N LEU A 253 16.81 -0.91 -5.43
CA LEU A 253 16.22 -1.99 -6.21
C LEU A 253 14.79 -1.63 -6.64
N VAL A 254 14.55 -1.69 -7.95
CA VAL A 254 13.22 -1.51 -8.54
C VAL A 254 12.75 -2.82 -9.16
N VAL A 255 11.56 -3.29 -8.78
CA VAL A 255 11.02 -4.60 -9.15
C VAL A 255 9.66 -4.47 -9.82
N GLY A 256 9.53 -5.07 -11.01
CA GLY A 256 8.27 -5.11 -11.76
C GLY A 256 7.38 -6.30 -11.39
N ALA A 257 6.07 -6.04 -11.36
CA ALA A 257 5.00 -7.04 -11.21
C ALA A 257 3.86 -6.68 -12.19
N PRO A 258 4.02 -6.95 -13.50
CA PRO A 258 3.13 -6.47 -14.55
C PRO A 258 1.71 -7.04 -14.49
N TYR A 259 1.52 -8.16 -13.78
CA TYR A 259 0.21 -8.79 -13.60
C TYR A 259 -0.35 -8.57 -12.19
N TYR A 260 0.24 -7.67 -11.41
CA TYR A 260 -0.38 -7.18 -10.18
C TYR A 260 -1.77 -6.62 -10.51
N PHE A 261 -2.77 -6.89 -9.67
CA PHE A 261 -4.14 -6.45 -9.93
C PHE A 261 -4.88 -6.16 -8.62
N GLU A 262 -5.56 -5.01 -8.56
CA GLU A 262 -6.43 -4.66 -7.45
C GLU A 262 -7.81 -4.23 -7.93
N ARG A 263 -8.79 -5.12 -7.73
CA ARG A 263 -10.15 -4.97 -8.28
C ARG A 263 -10.87 -3.70 -7.84
N LYS A 264 -10.71 -3.27 -6.58
CA LYS A 264 -11.43 -2.11 -6.03
C LYS A 264 -10.97 -0.78 -6.62
N GLN A 265 -9.71 -0.71 -7.03
CA GLN A 265 -9.08 0.52 -7.52
C GLN A 265 -8.90 0.53 -9.04
N GLU A 266 -9.32 -0.54 -9.73
CA GLU A 266 -9.06 -0.79 -11.17
C GLU A 266 -7.58 -0.62 -11.57
N VAL A 267 -6.70 -0.95 -10.63
CA VAL A 267 -5.25 -0.91 -10.77
C VAL A 267 -4.74 -2.21 -11.37
N GLY A 268 -3.75 -2.13 -12.26
CA GLY A 268 -3.03 -3.28 -12.77
C GLY A 268 -1.64 -2.97 -13.31
N GLY A 269 -0.74 -3.92 -13.07
CA GLY A 269 0.69 -3.68 -13.14
C GLY A 269 1.17 -2.82 -11.96
N ALA A 270 2.26 -3.23 -11.34
CA ALA A 270 2.89 -2.50 -10.26
C ALA A 270 4.41 -2.53 -10.38
N VAL A 271 5.04 -1.51 -9.84
CA VAL A 271 6.48 -1.41 -9.64
C VAL A 271 6.74 -1.13 -8.18
N PHE A 272 7.61 -1.93 -7.57
CA PHE A 272 7.98 -1.87 -6.17
C PHE A 272 9.41 -1.34 -6.07
N VAL A 273 9.59 -0.27 -5.29
CA VAL A 273 10.89 0.35 -5.05
C VAL A 273 11.33 0.01 -3.64
N TYR A 274 12.54 -0.53 -3.51
CA TYR A 274 13.19 -0.83 -2.26
C TYR A 274 14.44 0.04 -2.17
N MET A 275 14.37 1.08 -1.32
CA MET A 275 15.52 1.92 -1.04
C MET A 275 16.53 1.14 -0.20
N ASN A 276 17.81 1.34 -0.48
CA ASN A 276 18.91 0.67 0.18
C ASN A 276 19.37 1.45 1.42
N GLU A 277 19.36 0.81 2.58
CA GLU A 277 19.82 1.39 3.84
C GLU A 277 21.24 0.89 4.17
N ALA A 278 22.22 1.34 3.38
CA ALA A 278 23.63 0.99 3.54
C ALA A 278 23.95 -0.53 3.50
N GLY A 279 23.35 -1.23 2.56
CA GLY A 279 23.48 -2.68 2.35
C GLY A 279 22.30 -3.49 2.90
N GLY A 280 21.36 -2.85 3.60
CA GLY A 280 20.14 -3.44 4.11
C GLY A 280 18.92 -3.09 3.26
N PHE A 281 18.03 -4.05 3.05
CA PHE A 281 16.71 -3.81 2.46
C PHE A 281 15.62 -4.17 3.46
N GLN A 282 14.62 -3.30 3.57
CA GLN A 282 13.41 -3.60 4.34
C GLN A 282 12.59 -4.68 3.62
N GLN A 283 11.80 -5.46 4.38
CA GLN A 283 10.89 -6.44 3.77
C GLN A 283 9.74 -5.79 3.00
N LEU A 284 9.34 -4.59 3.44
CA LEU A 284 8.31 -3.80 2.78
C LEU A 284 8.95 -2.83 1.78
N PRO A 285 8.31 -2.59 0.62
CA PRO A 285 8.77 -1.60 -0.34
C PRO A 285 8.64 -0.18 0.24
N SER A 286 9.60 0.68 -0.09
CA SER A 286 9.59 2.10 0.26
C SER A 286 8.52 2.87 -0.54
N LEU A 287 8.29 2.47 -1.78
CA LEU A 287 7.28 3.05 -2.67
C LEU A 287 6.69 1.97 -3.59
N VAL A 288 5.39 2.09 -3.86
CA VAL A 288 4.69 1.25 -4.84
C VAL A 288 4.04 2.16 -5.88
N LEU A 289 4.43 1.98 -7.13
CA LEU A 289 3.86 2.66 -8.28
C LEU A 289 2.88 1.71 -8.97
N THR A 290 1.74 2.22 -9.38
CA THR A 290 0.65 1.41 -9.95
C THR A 290 0.15 2.00 -11.26
N GLY A 291 -0.19 1.12 -12.20
CA GLY A 291 -0.77 1.50 -13.49
C GLY A 291 -2.25 1.11 -13.62
N PRO A 292 -2.88 1.42 -14.77
CA PRO A 292 -4.23 0.95 -15.09
C PRO A 292 -4.34 -0.57 -15.22
N SER A 293 -5.47 -1.17 -14.85
CA SER A 293 -5.73 -2.63 -14.82
C SER A 293 -5.21 -3.47 -15.99
N TYR A 294 -5.24 -2.95 -17.21
CA TYR A 294 -4.88 -3.64 -18.45
C TYR A 294 -3.54 -3.17 -19.06
N SER A 295 -2.82 -2.28 -18.39
CA SER A 295 -1.65 -1.59 -18.94
C SER A 295 -0.40 -2.47 -19.05
N GLY A 296 -0.29 -3.48 -18.17
CA GLY A 296 0.96 -4.19 -17.94
C GLY A 296 2.06 -3.28 -17.38
N PHE A 297 1.71 -2.27 -16.59
CA PHE A 297 2.68 -1.36 -15.99
C PHE A 297 3.75 -2.12 -15.17
N GLY A 298 5.03 -1.84 -15.42
CA GLY A 298 6.14 -2.59 -14.84
C GLY A 298 6.57 -3.82 -15.64
N PHE A 299 6.14 -3.94 -16.91
CA PHE A 299 6.56 -5.03 -17.79
C PHE A 299 8.05 -4.94 -18.15
N ALA A 300 8.53 -3.71 -18.37
CA ALA A 300 9.93 -3.42 -18.61
C ALA A 300 10.37 -2.30 -17.66
N LEU A 301 11.59 -2.42 -17.15
CA LEU A 301 12.25 -1.44 -16.31
C LEU A 301 13.62 -1.15 -16.87
N ALA A 302 14.06 0.10 -16.80
CA ALA A 302 15.42 0.48 -17.11
C ALA A 302 15.86 1.64 -16.21
N SER A 303 17.07 1.52 -15.64
CA SER A 303 17.83 2.70 -15.19
C SER A 303 18.25 3.48 -16.43
N ILE A 304 17.82 4.73 -16.51
CA ILE A 304 18.07 5.61 -17.66
C ILE A 304 19.18 6.63 -17.38
N GLY A 305 19.84 6.53 -16.23
CA GLY A 305 20.79 7.52 -15.75
C GLY A 305 20.08 8.81 -15.35
N ASP A 306 20.86 9.88 -15.19
CA ASP A 306 20.35 11.20 -14.83
C ASP A 306 19.91 11.94 -16.11
N ILE A 307 18.63 11.86 -16.47
CA ILE A 307 18.11 12.32 -17.78
C ILE A 307 17.94 13.84 -17.83
N ASN A 308 17.87 14.50 -16.67
CA ASN A 308 17.69 15.95 -16.55
C ASN A 308 18.97 16.65 -16.04
N GLN A 309 19.98 15.88 -15.65
CA GLN A 309 21.28 16.30 -15.13
C GLN A 309 21.16 17.09 -13.81
N ASP A 310 20.29 16.65 -12.92
CA ASP A 310 20.08 17.24 -11.58
C ASP A 310 20.91 16.59 -10.46
N GLY A 311 21.64 15.53 -10.78
CA GLY A 311 22.50 14.77 -9.88
C GLY A 311 21.90 13.47 -9.35
N PHE A 312 20.68 13.09 -9.74
CA PHE A 312 20.02 11.85 -9.32
C PHE A 312 19.75 10.93 -10.51
N GLN A 313 19.83 9.60 -10.31
CA GLN A 313 19.51 8.66 -11.39
C GLN A 313 18.00 8.45 -11.51
N ASP A 314 17.51 8.42 -12.74
CA ASP A 314 16.10 8.29 -13.07
C ASP A 314 15.77 6.90 -13.62
N ILE A 315 14.48 6.58 -13.67
CA ILE A 315 14.00 5.30 -14.19
C ILE A 315 12.92 5.49 -15.27
N ALA A 316 12.89 4.53 -16.20
CA ALA A 316 11.81 4.37 -17.16
C ALA A 316 11.02 3.08 -16.89
N VAL A 317 9.69 3.19 -16.95
CA VAL A 317 8.74 2.08 -16.76
C VAL A 317 7.89 1.88 -18.01
N GLY A 318 7.88 0.65 -18.53
CA GLY A 318 7.08 0.26 -19.68
C GLY A 318 5.68 -0.23 -19.30
N ALA A 319 4.68 0.21 -20.06
CA ALA A 319 3.30 -0.24 -20.01
C ALA A 319 2.81 -0.58 -21.43
N PRO A 320 3.29 -1.69 -22.02
CA PRO A 320 3.11 -1.99 -23.44
C PRO A 320 1.64 -2.23 -23.83
N PHE A 321 0.77 -2.59 -22.90
CA PHE A 321 -0.63 -2.92 -23.19
C PHE A 321 -1.59 -1.75 -22.94
N GLU A 322 -1.08 -0.59 -22.53
CA GLU A 322 -1.87 0.63 -22.39
C GLU A 322 -2.07 1.33 -23.74
N GLY A 323 -3.15 1.02 -24.44
CA GLY A 323 -3.40 1.53 -25.79
C GLY A 323 -2.36 1.01 -26.79
N PRO A 324 -1.65 1.87 -27.56
CA PRO A 324 -0.52 1.45 -28.39
C PRO A 324 0.75 1.10 -27.59
N GLY A 325 0.72 1.30 -26.27
CA GLY A 325 1.84 1.16 -25.35
C GLY A 325 2.38 2.52 -24.92
N LYS A 326 2.79 2.61 -23.65
CA LYS A 326 3.33 3.83 -23.03
C LYS A 326 4.63 3.56 -22.30
N VAL A 327 5.43 4.61 -22.16
CA VAL A 327 6.62 4.64 -21.31
C VAL A 327 6.48 5.81 -20.35
N TYR A 328 6.69 5.54 -19.06
CA TYR A 328 6.63 6.50 -17.97
C TYR A 328 8.07 6.81 -17.52
N ILE A 329 8.41 8.09 -17.45
CA ILE A 329 9.69 8.58 -16.94
C ILE A 329 9.47 9.12 -15.53
N TYR A 330 10.22 8.58 -14.58
CA TYR A 330 10.19 9.00 -13.18
C TYR A 330 11.54 9.57 -12.81
N HIS A 331 11.53 10.82 -12.34
CA HIS A 331 12.69 11.47 -11.78
C HIS A 331 12.87 11.09 -10.32
N SER A 332 14.12 11.14 -9.89
CA SER A 332 14.48 10.92 -8.50
C SER A 332 14.82 12.22 -7.77
N SER A 333 15.23 12.12 -6.52
CA SER A 333 15.58 13.23 -5.63
C SER A 333 16.34 12.69 -4.42
N ALA A 334 16.81 13.58 -3.54
CA ALA A 334 17.43 13.16 -2.27
C ALA A 334 16.50 12.32 -1.36
N GLU A 335 15.18 12.39 -1.56
CA GLU A 335 14.19 11.57 -0.84
C GLU A 335 13.92 10.21 -1.53
N GLY A 336 14.60 9.94 -2.65
CA GLY A 336 14.37 8.79 -3.52
C GLY A 336 13.46 9.12 -4.70
N LEU A 337 12.83 8.07 -5.25
CA LEU A 337 12.01 8.16 -6.45
C LEU A 337 10.70 8.93 -6.21
N ARG A 338 10.35 9.86 -7.12
CA ARG A 338 9.08 10.60 -7.03
C ARG A 338 7.90 9.71 -7.40
N ALA A 339 6.79 9.81 -6.65
CA ALA A 339 5.59 8.99 -6.91
C ALA A 339 4.83 9.33 -8.20
N ARG A 340 5.02 10.54 -8.74
CA ARG A 340 4.36 11.00 -9.97
C ARG A 340 5.36 11.00 -11.12
N PRO A 341 4.99 10.45 -12.29
CA PRO A 341 5.85 10.51 -13.48
C PRO A 341 5.93 11.94 -13.99
N GLN A 342 7.12 12.35 -14.43
CA GLN A 342 7.39 13.68 -14.98
C GLN A 342 7.04 13.75 -16.47
N GLN A 343 7.19 12.62 -17.16
CA GLN A 343 6.82 12.51 -18.57
C GLN A 343 6.18 11.15 -18.86
N VAL A 344 5.13 11.16 -19.68
CA VAL A 344 4.50 9.95 -20.21
C VAL A 344 4.53 10.04 -21.72
N ILE A 345 5.14 9.04 -22.35
CA ILE A 345 5.36 9.00 -23.80
C ILE A 345 4.47 7.89 -24.36
N SER A 346 3.49 8.26 -25.17
CA SER A 346 2.59 7.31 -25.81
C SER A 346 3.10 6.93 -27.20
N GLY A 347 2.99 5.65 -27.56
CA GLY A 347 3.27 5.18 -28.92
C GLY A 347 2.40 5.85 -30.00
N SER A 348 1.25 6.44 -29.62
CA SER A 348 0.39 7.24 -30.52
C SER A 348 1.02 8.56 -30.95
N ASP A 349 1.91 9.13 -30.13
CA ASP A 349 2.38 10.51 -30.29
C ASP A 349 3.59 10.58 -31.21
N LEU A 350 4.19 9.43 -31.52
CA LEU A 350 5.44 9.29 -32.29
C LEU A 350 5.22 9.27 -33.82
N GLY A 351 4.02 9.64 -34.31
CA GLY A 351 3.73 9.86 -35.73
C GLY A 351 2.71 8.90 -36.35
N PRO A 352 2.53 8.91 -37.69
CA PRO A 352 1.44 8.22 -38.40
C PRO A 352 1.58 6.68 -38.43
N THR A 353 2.65 6.13 -37.88
CA THR A 353 2.92 4.71 -37.87
C THR A 353 2.20 4.03 -36.71
N HIS A 354 1.37 3.02 -37.01
CA HIS A 354 0.77 2.15 -35.99
C HIS A 354 1.86 1.36 -35.25
N ILE A 355 2.42 1.94 -34.19
CA ILE A 355 3.27 1.24 -33.20
C ILE A 355 2.31 0.61 -32.19
N LYS A 356 2.51 -0.68 -31.90
CA LYS A 356 1.78 -1.41 -30.85
C LYS A 356 2.77 -1.94 -29.84
N THR A 357 2.36 -2.19 -28.60
CA THR A 357 3.25 -2.71 -27.55
C THR A 357 4.51 -1.87 -27.34
N PHE A 358 4.39 -0.55 -27.50
CA PHE A 358 5.48 0.38 -27.22
C PHE A 358 5.85 0.34 -25.73
N GLY A 359 7.14 0.15 -25.41
CA GLY A 359 7.58 -0.03 -24.02
C GLY A 359 7.68 -1.49 -23.58
N TYR A 360 7.70 -2.45 -24.53
CA TYR A 360 7.88 -3.87 -24.21
C TYR A 360 9.32 -4.18 -23.74
N SER A 361 10.29 -3.46 -24.25
CA SER A 361 11.69 -3.49 -23.79
C SER A 361 12.27 -2.09 -23.75
N LEU A 362 13.17 -1.83 -22.80
CA LEU A 362 13.76 -0.53 -22.54
C LEU A 362 15.28 -0.68 -22.38
N SER A 363 16.03 0.31 -22.86
CA SER A 363 17.46 0.43 -22.59
C SER A 363 17.86 1.90 -22.59
N GLY A 364 18.43 2.39 -21.50
CA GLY A 364 18.87 3.77 -21.37
C GLY A 364 20.20 3.91 -20.64
N GLY A 365 20.59 5.15 -20.34
CA GLY A 365 21.81 5.49 -19.60
C GLY A 365 23.05 5.68 -20.47
N LEU A 366 22.90 5.91 -21.77
CA LEU A 366 23.99 6.26 -22.69
C LEU A 366 23.57 7.47 -23.51
N ASP A 367 24.46 8.46 -23.60
CA ASP A 367 24.35 9.58 -24.53
C ASP A 367 24.74 9.12 -25.94
N MET A 368 23.82 9.23 -26.90
CA MET A 368 24.00 8.76 -28.28
C MET A 368 24.29 9.88 -29.27
N ASP A 369 24.13 11.16 -28.88
CA ASP A 369 24.34 12.31 -29.77
C ASP A 369 25.37 13.34 -29.28
N GLY A 370 26.00 13.08 -28.14
CA GLY A 370 27.12 13.85 -27.59
C GLY A 370 26.69 15.12 -26.87
N ASN A 371 25.41 15.25 -26.51
CA ASN A 371 24.88 16.42 -25.81
C ASN A 371 25.04 16.34 -24.27
N SER A 372 25.69 15.29 -23.76
CA SER A 372 25.90 14.99 -22.33
C SER A 372 24.65 14.58 -21.54
N TYR A 373 23.52 14.35 -22.20
CA TYR A 373 22.31 13.81 -21.58
C TYR A 373 22.10 12.35 -22.03
N PRO A 374 21.74 11.43 -21.13
CA PRO A 374 21.50 10.04 -21.52
C PRO A 374 20.20 9.90 -22.32
N ASP A 375 20.22 9.05 -23.33
CA ASP A 375 19.09 8.76 -24.20
C ASP A 375 18.38 7.46 -23.83
N LEU A 376 17.20 7.24 -24.41
CA LEU A 376 16.35 6.08 -24.16
C LEU A 376 15.98 5.37 -25.46
N LEU A 377 16.31 4.07 -25.54
CA LEU A 377 15.86 3.16 -26.58
C LEU A 377 14.60 2.40 -26.11
N VAL A 378 13.55 2.43 -26.92
CA VAL A 378 12.29 1.74 -26.65
C VAL A 378 11.98 0.73 -27.74
N GLY A 379 11.76 -0.52 -27.35
CA GLY A 379 11.35 -1.62 -28.22
C GLY A 379 9.84 -1.83 -28.26
N SER A 380 9.38 -2.43 -29.35
CA SER A 380 7.98 -2.79 -29.61
C SER A 380 7.92 -4.13 -30.35
N LEU A 381 6.91 -4.95 -30.04
CA LEU A 381 6.67 -6.22 -30.76
C LEU A 381 6.11 -6.00 -32.17
N SER A 382 5.80 -4.77 -32.59
CA SER A 382 5.41 -4.44 -33.97
C SER A 382 6.60 -4.23 -34.91
N GLU A 383 7.72 -4.91 -34.67
CA GLU A 383 8.96 -4.86 -35.47
C GLU A 383 9.55 -3.45 -35.59
N ARG A 384 9.48 -2.66 -34.52
CA ARG A 384 10.03 -1.29 -34.49
C ARG A 384 10.80 -1.03 -33.21
N ILE A 385 11.80 -0.16 -33.35
CA ILE A 385 12.54 0.45 -32.26
C ILE A 385 12.48 1.97 -32.41
N VAL A 386 12.47 2.68 -31.28
CA VAL A 386 12.47 4.14 -31.23
C VAL A 386 13.61 4.59 -30.33
N LEU A 387 14.46 5.46 -30.85
CA LEU A 387 15.45 6.18 -30.05
C LEU A 387 14.86 7.54 -29.66
N LEU A 388 14.61 7.71 -28.37
CA LEU A 388 14.19 8.96 -27.76
C LEU A 388 15.43 9.65 -27.22
N ARG A 389 15.70 10.86 -27.69
CA ARG A 389 16.87 11.63 -27.28
C ARG A 389 16.53 12.71 -26.28
N ALA A 390 17.35 12.86 -25.25
CA ALA A 390 17.14 13.87 -24.21
C ALA A 390 17.47 15.27 -24.74
N ARG A 391 16.72 16.27 -24.25
CA ARG A 391 16.89 17.68 -24.64
C ARG A 391 17.63 18.42 -23.51
N PRO A 392 18.55 19.35 -23.82
CA PRO A 392 19.25 20.11 -22.78
C PRO A 392 18.31 20.92 -21.89
N VAL A 393 18.56 20.90 -20.58
CA VAL A 393 17.73 21.57 -19.57
C VAL A 393 18.35 22.91 -19.17
N ILE A 394 17.54 23.98 -19.25
CA ILE A 394 17.91 25.34 -18.85
C ILE A 394 17.34 25.67 -17.46
N ASN A 395 18.23 26.11 -16.57
CA ASN A 395 17.90 26.72 -15.29
C ASN A 395 17.95 28.24 -15.38
N ILE A 396 16.90 28.93 -14.96
CA ILE A 396 16.90 30.38 -14.78
C ILE A 396 17.51 30.69 -13.41
N LEU A 397 18.61 31.45 -13.38
CA LEU A 397 19.34 31.78 -12.15
C LEU A 397 18.80 33.07 -11.52
N ASP A 398 18.93 34.20 -12.20
CA ASP A 398 18.42 35.49 -11.75
C ASP A 398 17.08 35.78 -12.41
N LYS A 399 16.02 35.80 -11.60
CA LYS A 399 14.68 36.20 -12.02
C LYS A 399 14.22 37.38 -11.18
N THR A 400 14.65 38.58 -11.54
CA THR A 400 14.19 39.79 -10.85
C THR A 400 12.93 40.30 -11.51
N PHE A 401 11.85 40.39 -10.74
CA PHE A 401 10.60 41.02 -11.14
C PHE A 401 10.24 42.00 -10.02
N THR A 402 10.31 43.29 -10.30
CA THR A 402 10.15 44.34 -9.28
C THR A 402 9.41 45.55 -9.83
N VAL A 403 8.76 46.31 -8.96
CA VAL A 403 7.97 47.49 -9.33
C VAL A 403 8.41 48.69 -8.51
N THR A 404 8.52 49.84 -9.17
CA THR A 404 8.90 51.11 -8.56
C THR A 404 7.92 52.22 -8.96
N PRO A 405 7.35 52.98 -8.00
CA PRO A 405 7.43 52.80 -6.54
C PRO A 405 6.59 51.60 -6.05
N SER A 406 6.94 51.03 -4.89
CA SER A 406 6.16 49.95 -4.25
C SER A 406 4.86 50.44 -3.62
N LYS A 407 4.76 51.75 -3.37
CA LYS A 407 3.59 52.45 -2.83
C LYS A 407 3.21 53.60 -3.76
N VAL A 408 1.93 53.70 -4.10
CA VAL A 408 1.42 54.69 -5.06
C VAL A 408 0.41 55.60 -4.38
N ASP A 409 0.68 56.90 -4.46
CA ASP A 409 -0.29 57.96 -4.22
C ASP A 409 -0.98 58.30 -5.55
N PRO A 410 -2.31 58.07 -5.69
CA PRO A 410 -3.05 58.43 -6.89
C PRO A 410 -2.90 59.90 -7.29
N ALA A 411 -2.62 60.81 -6.35
CA ALA A 411 -2.43 62.23 -6.62
C ALA A 411 -1.09 62.58 -7.28
N GLN A 412 -0.08 61.71 -7.15
CA GLN A 412 1.26 61.92 -7.73
C GLN A 412 1.43 61.25 -9.10
N CYS A 413 0.43 60.50 -9.56
CA CYS A 413 0.48 59.82 -10.85
C CYS A 413 0.12 60.76 -12.01
N THR A 414 0.96 60.79 -13.03
CA THR A 414 0.69 61.53 -14.27
C THR A 414 0.01 60.62 -15.29
N PRO A 415 -0.76 61.17 -16.26
CA PRO A 415 -1.40 60.37 -17.31
C PRO A 415 -0.41 59.69 -18.28
N LYS A 416 0.90 59.96 -18.16
CA LYS A 416 1.95 59.40 -19.01
C LYS A 416 2.93 58.48 -18.28
N SER A 417 3.10 58.60 -16.96
CA SER A 417 3.96 57.73 -16.16
C SER A 417 3.54 57.75 -14.69
N CYS A 418 3.42 56.58 -14.08
CA CYS A 418 2.98 56.41 -12.68
C CYS A 418 3.81 55.32 -11.98
N MET A 419 3.92 54.15 -12.60
CA MET A 419 4.65 53.00 -12.06
C MET A 419 5.55 52.40 -13.15
N THR A 420 6.69 51.84 -12.77
CA THR A 420 7.59 51.13 -13.68
C THR A 420 7.84 49.71 -13.18
N VAL A 421 7.58 48.73 -14.04
CA VAL A 421 7.90 47.31 -13.82
C VAL A 421 9.24 47.03 -14.46
N THR A 422 10.18 46.44 -13.71
CA THR A 422 11.47 46.02 -14.23
C THR A 422 11.60 44.51 -14.11
N LEU A 423 12.02 43.87 -15.22
CA LEU A 423 12.25 42.43 -15.31
C LEU A 423 13.65 42.14 -15.85
N CYS A 424 14.34 41.18 -15.26
CA CYS A 424 15.64 40.70 -15.72
C CYS A 424 15.70 39.17 -15.58
N PHE A 425 16.32 38.54 -16.58
CA PHE A 425 16.54 37.10 -16.62
C PHE A 425 18.02 36.79 -16.84
N SER A 426 18.54 35.78 -16.16
CA SER A 426 19.79 35.09 -16.47
C SER A 426 19.58 33.58 -16.46
N TYR A 427 20.38 32.83 -17.22
CA TYR A 427 20.24 31.38 -17.34
C TYR A 427 21.58 30.65 -17.27
N ASN A 428 21.51 29.38 -16.89
CA ASN A 428 22.59 28.40 -16.97
C ASN A 428 22.02 27.05 -17.44
N GLN A 429 22.85 26.16 -17.98
CA GLN A 429 22.43 24.78 -18.30
C GLN A 429 22.71 23.84 -17.12
N SER A 430 21.89 22.78 -16.97
CA SER A 430 22.11 21.75 -15.93
C SER A 430 23.38 20.94 -16.21
N ALA A 431 23.59 20.53 -17.47
CA ALA A 431 24.81 19.88 -17.93
C ALA A 431 25.21 20.40 -19.31
N GLY A 432 26.51 20.34 -19.59
CA GLY A 432 27.09 20.77 -20.85
C GLY A 432 28.22 21.77 -20.69
N ASP A 433 28.87 22.08 -21.81
CA ASP A 433 30.01 22.98 -21.91
C ASP A 433 29.73 24.32 -21.18
N PRO A 434 30.51 24.70 -20.16
CA PRO A 434 30.37 26.01 -19.50
C PRO A 434 30.59 27.20 -20.45
N SER A 435 31.06 26.94 -21.68
CA SER A 435 31.19 27.91 -22.77
C SER A 435 29.94 28.04 -23.67
N TYR A 436 28.87 27.27 -23.41
CA TYR A 436 27.63 27.29 -24.18
C TYR A 436 26.94 28.67 -24.15
N LYS A 437 26.90 29.34 -25.31
CA LYS A 437 26.36 30.69 -25.50
C LYS A 437 25.35 30.77 -26.64
N GLU A 438 24.50 29.77 -26.80
CA GLU A 438 23.40 29.87 -27.77
C GLU A 438 22.39 30.94 -27.33
N ARG A 439 21.90 31.71 -28.30
CA ARG A 439 21.01 32.85 -28.03
C ARG A 439 19.59 32.35 -27.81
N ILE A 440 19.21 32.17 -26.56
CA ILE A 440 17.87 31.78 -26.16
C ILE A 440 16.94 32.99 -26.07
N THR A 441 15.67 32.83 -26.45
CA THR A 441 14.65 33.88 -26.29
C THR A 441 13.49 33.34 -25.47
N LEU A 442 13.16 34.04 -24.38
CA LEU A 442 11.95 33.80 -23.60
C LEU A 442 10.85 34.72 -24.10
N GLN A 443 9.64 34.18 -24.20
CA GLN A 443 8.43 34.98 -24.33
C GLN A 443 7.82 35.13 -22.94
N TYR A 444 7.58 36.36 -22.50
CA TYR A 444 6.98 36.63 -21.18
C TYR A 444 5.67 37.39 -21.33
N THR A 445 4.75 37.12 -20.42
CA THR A 445 3.45 37.77 -20.33
C THR A 445 3.31 38.38 -18.94
N LEU A 446 3.15 39.71 -18.90
CA LEU A 446 2.85 40.47 -17.69
C LEU A 446 1.34 40.70 -17.62
N GLU A 447 0.73 40.32 -16.51
CA GLU A 447 -0.69 40.58 -16.24
C GLU A 447 -0.80 41.43 -14.98
N ALA A 448 -1.55 42.52 -15.07
CA ALA A 448 -1.79 43.44 -13.95
C ALA A 448 -3.24 43.34 -13.49
N ASP A 449 -3.45 43.18 -12.18
CA ASP A 449 -4.77 43.16 -11.53
C ASP A 449 -5.71 42.06 -12.10
N LYS A 450 -5.14 40.91 -12.47
CA LYS A 450 -5.83 39.78 -13.17
C LYS A 450 -7.15 39.37 -12.52
N ASP A 451 -7.16 39.29 -11.19
CA ASP A 451 -8.31 38.81 -10.43
C ASP A 451 -9.46 39.82 -10.37
N ARG A 452 -9.28 41.01 -10.96
CA ARG A 452 -10.21 42.12 -10.84
C ARG A 452 -10.72 42.65 -12.18
N HIS A 453 -12.03 42.78 -12.28
CA HIS A 453 -12.71 43.31 -13.47
C HIS A 453 -13.65 44.48 -13.07
N PRO A 454 -13.40 45.72 -13.54
CA PRO A 454 -12.32 46.15 -14.43
C PRO A 454 -10.95 46.24 -13.70
N PRO A 455 -9.83 46.03 -14.41
CA PRO A 455 -8.48 46.22 -13.86
C PRO A 455 -8.25 47.70 -13.53
N ARG A 456 -7.44 48.00 -12.51
CA ARG A 456 -7.17 49.39 -12.06
C ARG A 456 -6.00 50.06 -12.78
N VAL A 457 -5.16 49.29 -13.45
CA VAL A 457 -3.96 49.76 -14.16
C VAL A 457 -3.91 49.22 -15.58
N ARG A 458 -3.14 49.89 -16.44
CA ARG A 458 -2.88 49.49 -17.83
C ARG A 458 -1.43 49.74 -18.22
N PHE A 459 -0.89 48.96 -19.14
CA PHE A 459 0.46 49.18 -19.67
C PHE A 459 0.49 50.34 -20.68
N SER A 460 1.58 51.12 -20.64
CA SER A 460 1.84 52.23 -21.57
C SER A 460 2.12 51.66 -22.97
N GLY A 461 1.17 51.84 -23.90
CA GLY A 461 1.30 51.41 -25.30
C GLY A 461 0.26 50.39 -25.79
N SER A 462 -0.25 49.49 -24.94
CA SER A 462 -1.23 48.46 -25.35
C SER A 462 -2.68 48.77 -24.98
N GLN A 463 -2.93 49.82 -24.18
CA GLN A 463 -4.23 50.12 -23.54
C GLN A 463 -4.85 48.94 -22.77
N SER A 464 -4.08 47.87 -22.51
CA SER A 464 -4.53 46.65 -21.84
C SER A 464 -3.80 46.46 -20.51
N ALA A 465 -4.42 45.71 -19.59
CA ALA A 465 -3.80 45.25 -18.35
C ALA A 465 -2.85 44.04 -18.57
N THR A 466 -2.72 43.57 -19.81
CA THR A 466 -1.79 42.52 -20.21
C THR A 466 -0.75 43.07 -21.20
N TYR A 467 0.50 42.69 -21.01
CA TYR A 467 1.61 42.99 -21.92
C TYR A 467 2.39 41.72 -22.24
N THR A 468 2.71 41.51 -23.52
CA THR A 468 3.54 40.39 -23.97
C THR A 468 4.83 40.92 -24.58
N GLY A 469 5.96 40.31 -24.20
CA GLY A 469 7.29 40.73 -24.65
C GLY A 469 8.23 39.56 -24.86
N ASN A 470 9.33 39.82 -25.54
CA ASN A 470 10.38 38.84 -25.81
C ASN A 470 11.70 39.29 -25.17
N PHE A 471 12.38 38.37 -24.52
CA PHE A 471 13.63 38.61 -23.82
C PHE A 471 14.70 37.65 -24.36
N SER A 472 15.73 38.19 -25.02
CA SER A 472 16.85 37.38 -25.54
C SER A 472 18.04 37.42 -24.59
N MET A 473 18.63 36.26 -24.29
CA MET A 473 19.86 36.04 -23.52
C MET A 473 20.94 35.45 -24.46
N PRO A 474 22.26 35.55 -24.20
CA PRO A 474 22.94 35.78 -22.90
C PRO A 474 23.23 37.23 -22.51
N ASP A 475 22.93 38.23 -23.35
CA ASP A 475 23.16 39.63 -23.00
C ASP A 475 22.33 40.04 -21.77
N THR A 476 22.97 40.17 -20.60
CA THR A 476 22.30 40.54 -19.34
C THR A 476 21.84 41.99 -19.38
N ARG A 477 20.59 42.23 -19.80
CA ARG A 477 19.95 43.55 -19.78
C ARG A 477 18.57 43.46 -19.17
N CYS A 478 18.25 44.34 -18.23
CA CYS A 478 16.90 44.46 -17.70
C CYS A 478 16.00 45.20 -18.71
N GLN A 479 14.74 44.77 -18.82
CA GLN A 479 13.70 45.47 -19.56
C GLN A 479 12.74 46.13 -18.57
N SER A 480 12.29 47.34 -18.88
CA SER A 480 11.34 48.07 -18.04
C SER A 480 10.10 48.46 -18.84
N GLN A 481 8.93 48.36 -18.21
CA GLN A 481 7.63 48.68 -18.79
C GLN A 481 6.85 49.64 -17.88
N GLU A 482 6.27 50.68 -18.46
CA GLU A 482 5.48 51.66 -17.71
C GLU A 482 4.02 51.21 -17.52
N LEU A 483 3.51 51.41 -16.31
CA LEU A 483 2.16 51.15 -15.86
C LEU A 483 1.45 52.47 -15.51
N LEU A 484 0.22 52.59 -15.97
CA LEU A 484 -0.64 53.76 -15.81
C LEU A 484 -1.83 53.40 -14.94
N LEU A 485 -2.13 54.24 -13.95
CA LEU A 485 -3.34 54.12 -13.13
C LEU A 485 -4.54 54.67 -13.91
N LEU A 486 -5.68 53.99 -13.88
CA LEU A 486 -6.92 54.49 -14.49
C LEU A 486 -7.58 55.56 -13.61
N ASP A 487 -8.31 56.47 -14.24
CA ASP A 487 -9.06 57.50 -13.51
C ASP A 487 -10.24 56.88 -12.72
N ASN A 488 -10.58 57.45 -11.57
CA ASN A 488 -11.71 57.03 -10.72
C ASN A 488 -11.61 55.62 -10.11
N VAL A 489 -10.42 55.18 -9.68
CA VAL A 489 -10.28 53.94 -8.89
C VAL A 489 -11.06 54.03 -7.57
N ARG A 490 -12.12 53.23 -7.44
CA ARG A 490 -12.94 53.12 -6.23
C ARG A 490 -12.25 52.34 -5.11
N ASP A 491 -11.50 51.32 -5.47
CA ASP A 491 -10.79 50.48 -4.52
C ASP A 491 -9.31 50.83 -4.45
N LYS A 492 -9.01 51.61 -3.41
CA LYS A 492 -7.67 52.05 -3.00
C LYS A 492 -7.18 51.29 -1.77
N LEU A 493 -7.81 50.18 -1.42
CA LEU A 493 -7.48 49.38 -0.24
C LEU A 493 -6.63 48.18 -0.65
N HIS A 494 -7.09 47.39 -1.63
CA HIS A 494 -6.36 46.20 -2.08
C HIS A 494 -5.09 46.58 -2.88
N PRO A 495 -3.97 45.85 -2.71
CA PRO A 495 -2.82 46.04 -3.57
C PRO A 495 -3.15 45.66 -5.02
N ILE A 496 -2.46 46.28 -5.98
CA ILE A 496 -2.48 45.87 -7.37
C ILE A 496 -1.47 44.73 -7.50
N VAL A 497 -1.96 43.52 -7.82
CA VAL A 497 -1.11 42.34 -8.02
C VAL A 497 -0.65 42.31 -9.47
N LEU A 498 0.65 42.13 -9.68
CA LEU A 498 1.27 41.94 -10.98
C LEU A 498 1.83 40.53 -11.03
N SER A 499 1.49 39.80 -12.08
CA SER A 499 2.04 38.47 -12.34
C SER A 499 2.85 38.47 -13.63
N MET A 500 3.94 37.70 -13.63
CA MET A 500 4.80 37.44 -14.77
C MET A 500 4.82 35.94 -15.01
N ASN A 501 4.40 35.52 -16.19
CA ASN A 501 4.60 34.16 -16.69
C ASN A 501 5.58 34.21 -17.87
N TYR A 502 6.42 33.20 -18.03
CA TYR A 502 7.36 33.12 -19.14
C TYR A 502 7.48 31.70 -19.69
N SER A 503 7.74 31.61 -20.98
CA SER A 503 7.96 30.36 -21.69
C SER A 503 9.12 30.50 -22.67
N LEU A 504 9.70 29.37 -23.06
CA LEU A 504 10.74 29.34 -24.09
C LEU A 504 10.11 29.56 -25.47
N LEU A 505 10.61 30.54 -26.22
CA LEU A 505 10.17 30.76 -27.60
C LEU A 505 10.95 29.82 -28.54
N GLU A 506 10.38 28.66 -28.83
CA GLU A 506 10.92 27.73 -29.81
C GLU A 506 10.74 28.27 -31.23
N LYS A 507 11.85 28.52 -31.94
CA LYS A 507 11.78 28.84 -33.37
C LYS A 507 11.59 27.54 -34.15
N PRO A 508 10.57 27.43 -35.02
CA PRO A 508 10.41 26.24 -35.86
C PRO A 508 11.60 26.14 -36.82
N ARG A 509 12.54 25.24 -36.51
CA ARG A 509 13.62 24.86 -37.42
C ARG A 509 13.19 23.60 -38.17
N ARG A 510 13.52 23.50 -39.46
CA ARG A 510 13.30 22.27 -40.23
C ARG A 510 14.17 21.18 -39.62
N PHE A 511 13.52 20.18 -39.03
CA PHE A 511 14.21 19.01 -38.50
C PHE A 511 14.82 18.23 -39.67
N GLN A 512 16.14 18.10 -39.69
CA GLN A 512 16.82 17.13 -40.53
C GLN A 512 17.02 15.90 -39.66
N LEU A 513 16.43 14.76 -40.05
CA LEU A 513 16.69 13.49 -39.40
C LEU A 513 18.21 13.21 -39.42
N GLY A 514 18.78 12.84 -38.27
CA GLY A 514 20.21 12.57 -38.11
C GLY A 514 20.73 12.82 -36.68
N PRO A 515 21.98 12.44 -36.38
CA PRO A 515 22.64 12.59 -35.07
C PRO A 515 23.14 14.04 -34.87
N HIS A 516 22.27 15.01 -35.14
CA HIS A 516 22.57 16.40 -34.83
C HIS A 516 22.22 16.67 -33.37
N SER A 517 23.10 17.41 -32.70
CA SER A 517 22.87 17.85 -31.33
C SER A 517 21.52 18.57 -31.18
N LEU A 518 20.81 18.23 -30.11
CA LEU A 518 19.55 18.84 -29.73
C LEU A 518 19.72 20.15 -28.94
N ASP A 519 20.94 20.68 -28.84
CA ASP A 519 21.26 21.98 -28.24
C ASP A 519 20.36 23.13 -28.73
N ALA A 520 19.98 23.11 -30.00
CA ALA A 520 19.08 24.10 -30.59
C ALA A 520 17.65 24.06 -30.04
N PHE A 521 17.27 23.03 -29.28
CA PHE A 521 15.94 22.79 -28.75
C PHE A 521 16.01 22.51 -27.24
N PRO A 522 16.45 23.46 -26.42
CA PRO A 522 16.50 23.24 -24.98
C PRO A 522 15.08 23.25 -24.38
N VAL A 523 14.95 22.79 -23.14
CA VAL A 523 13.72 22.86 -22.35
C VAL A 523 13.98 23.61 -21.05
N LEU A 524 12.98 24.31 -20.53
CA LEU A 524 13.09 24.91 -19.19
C LEU A 524 12.98 23.82 -18.13
N ASN A 525 13.75 23.96 -17.06
CA ASN A 525 13.61 23.09 -15.89
C ASN A 525 12.19 23.21 -15.32
N GLN A 526 11.46 22.10 -15.30
CA GLN A 526 10.08 22.03 -14.84
C GLN A 526 9.94 22.12 -13.31
N ASP A 527 11.02 21.86 -12.57
CA ASP A 527 11.04 22.00 -11.11
C ASP A 527 11.13 23.47 -10.68
N GLN A 528 11.50 24.39 -11.58
CA GLN A 528 11.50 25.83 -11.31
C GLN A 528 10.12 26.45 -11.58
N SER A 529 9.68 27.35 -10.69
CA SER A 529 8.46 28.13 -10.96
C SER A 529 8.65 29.10 -12.12
N HIS A 530 7.85 28.92 -13.17
CA HIS A 530 7.80 29.83 -14.32
C HIS A 530 6.87 31.03 -14.12
N GLN A 531 6.32 31.18 -12.90
CA GLN A 531 5.47 32.31 -12.52
C GLN A 531 6.15 33.13 -11.41
N ASN A 532 5.93 34.44 -11.45
CA ASN A 532 6.38 35.37 -10.41
C ASN A 532 5.29 36.40 -10.14
N GLU A 533 5.17 36.83 -8.89
CA GLU A 533 4.20 37.84 -8.49
C GLU A 533 4.87 38.97 -7.71
N THR A 534 4.41 40.20 -7.96
CA THR A 534 4.75 41.39 -7.17
C THR A 534 3.49 42.19 -6.90
N LYS A 535 3.54 43.09 -5.92
CA LYS A 535 2.36 43.84 -5.46
C LYS A 535 2.71 45.32 -5.31
N ILE A 536 1.72 46.17 -5.59
CA ILE A 536 1.80 47.62 -5.40
C ILE A 536 0.71 48.02 -4.41
N GLU A 537 1.07 48.75 -3.36
CA GLU A 537 0.11 49.24 -2.36
C GLU A 537 -0.33 50.68 -2.67
N PHE A 538 -1.58 51.01 -2.33
CA PHE A 538 -2.04 52.40 -2.30
C PHE A 538 -1.73 53.05 -0.95
N GLN A 539 -1.53 54.37 -0.96
CA GLN A 539 -1.48 55.16 0.28
C GLN A 539 -2.88 55.23 0.94
N LYS A 540 -2.99 54.91 2.23
CA LYS A 540 -4.26 54.78 2.99
C LYS A 540 -4.59 56.04 3.82
N GLU A 541 -5.87 56.28 4.17
CA GLU A 541 -6.32 57.42 5.01
C GLU A 541 -6.23 57.14 6.54
N CYS A 542 -5.32 56.26 6.97
CA CYS A 542 -5.20 55.80 8.36
C CYS A 542 -4.24 56.67 9.19
N GLY A 543 -4.37 57.99 9.16
CA GLY A 543 -3.42 58.90 9.84
C GLY A 543 -2.03 58.98 9.19
N SER A 544 -1.08 59.66 9.83
CA SER A 544 0.27 59.91 9.28
C SER A 544 1.17 58.67 9.22
N ASP A 545 0.82 57.61 9.93
CA ASP A 545 1.51 56.32 9.94
C ASP A 545 0.89 55.29 8.98
N ASN A 546 -0.20 55.63 8.27
CA ASN A 546 -0.91 54.78 7.30
C ASN A 546 -1.32 53.40 7.87
N GLN A 547 -1.49 53.29 9.19
CA GLN A 547 -1.85 52.07 9.90
C GLN A 547 -3.16 52.27 10.67
N CYS A 548 -4.25 51.64 10.21
CA CYS A 548 -5.56 51.78 10.85
C CYS A 548 -5.64 50.87 12.09
N TYR A 549 -5.74 51.40 13.31
CA TYR A 549 -5.81 50.58 14.54
C TYR A 549 -7.25 50.24 14.93
N SER A 550 -7.77 49.11 14.46
CA SER A 550 -9.12 48.62 14.82
C SER A 550 -9.12 47.86 16.16
N ASN A 551 -10.29 47.75 16.82
CA ASN A 551 -10.45 46.93 18.04
C ASN A 551 -11.65 45.99 17.92
N LEU A 552 -11.50 44.94 17.11
CA LEU A 552 -12.57 43.97 16.91
C LEU A 552 -12.50 42.88 17.96
N GLN A 553 -13.62 42.69 18.67
CA GLN A 553 -13.80 41.64 19.66
C GLN A 553 -14.87 40.65 19.19
N LEU A 554 -14.66 39.36 19.47
CA LEU A 554 -15.55 38.28 19.08
C LEU A 554 -15.94 37.43 20.28
N GLN A 555 -17.22 37.07 20.39
CA GLN A 555 -17.74 36.14 21.39
C GLN A 555 -18.65 35.12 20.71
N SER A 556 -18.54 33.84 21.09
CA SER A 556 -19.33 32.76 20.48
C SER A 556 -19.93 31.80 21.50
N SER A 557 -21.14 31.30 21.25
CA SER A 557 -21.81 30.29 22.10
C SER A 557 -22.74 29.37 21.29
N PHE A 558 -22.78 28.09 21.64
CA PHE A 558 -23.75 27.14 21.10
C PHE A 558 -25.11 27.32 21.80
N VAL A 559 -26.19 27.32 21.04
CA VAL A 559 -27.56 27.55 21.53
C VAL A 559 -28.52 26.43 21.13
N THR A 560 -29.62 26.29 21.87
CA THR A 560 -30.77 25.44 21.50
C THR A 560 -31.60 26.08 20.39
N GLU A 561 -32.56 25.34 19.83
CA GLU A 561 -33.54 25.89 18.87
C GLU A 561 -34.30 27.11 19.42
N GLN A 562 -34.44 27.22 20.75
CA GLN A 562 -35.06 28.36 21.44
C GLN A 562 -34.07 29.49 21.77
N ASN A 563 -32.89 29.50 21.14
CA ASN A 563 -31.81 30.49 21.34
C ASN A 563 -31.25 30.57 22.77
N GLN A 564 -31.41 29.51 23.58
CA GLN A 564 -30.82 29.45 24.92
C GLN A 564 -29.43 28.80 24.88
N PRO A 565 -28.42 29.31 25.59
CA PRO A 565 -27.08 28.72 25.59
C PRO A 565 -27.11 27.30 26.17
N LEU A 566 -26.39 26.37 25.53
CA LEU A 566 -26.25 25.00 26.03
C LEU A 566 -25.61 24.95 27.43
N PRO A 567 -25.98 23.96 28.27
CA PRO A 567 -25.47 23.82 29.63
C PRO A 567 -23.95 23.66 29.64
N ARG A 568 -23.31 24.16 30.70
CA ARG A 568 -21.84 24.13 30.86
C ARG A 568 -21.43 23.20 32.00
N VAL A 569 -20.42 22.37 31.76
CA VAL A 569 -19.71 21.58 32.77
C VAL A 569 -18.25 22.05 32.76
N ASN A 570 -17.72 22.46 33.91
CA ASN A 570 -16.35 23.00 34.04
C ASN A 570 -16.01 24.10 33.01
N GLY A 571 -16.96 25.00 32.73
CA GLY A 571 -16.79 26.10 31.78
C GLY A 571 -16.92 25.74 30.29
N THR A 572 -17.10 24.46 29.93
CA THR A 572 -17.28 24.00 28.54
C THR A 572 -18.74 23.60 28.28
N GLN A 573 -19.30 23.95 27.12
CA GLN A 573 -20.67 23.57 26.77
C GLN A 573 -20.77 22.07 26.47
N VAL A 574 -21.84 21.41 26.93
CA VAL A 574 -22.04 19.97 26.75
C VAL A 574 -23.31 19.70 25.93
N LEU A 575 -23.20 18.82 24.93
CA LEU A 575 -24.31 18.29 24.14
C LEU A 575 -24.45 16.79 24.41
N GLN A 576 -25.63 16.37 24.86
CA GLN A 576 -26.01 14.95 24.89
C GLN A 576 -26.43 14.54 23.48
N TYR A 577 -25.63 13.71 22.82
CA TYR A 577 -25.89 13.35 21.42
C TYR A 577 -26.94 12.24 21.31
N SER A 578 -27.97 12.50 20.50
CA SER A 578 -28.95 11.53 20.02
C SER A 578 -28.93 11.54 18.48
N ARG A 579 -29.27 10.41 17.84
CA ARG A 579 -29.51 10.34 16.38
C ARG A 579 -30.61 11.29 15.90
N ASP A 580 -31.44 11.81 16.79
CA ASP A 580 -32.50 12.76 16.48
C ASP A 580 -31.99 14.20 16.29
N VAL A 581 -30.79 14.52 16.77
CA VAL A 581 -30.19 15.86 16.66
C VAL A 581 -29.59 16.04 15.26
N ARG A 582 -30.39 16.61 14.35
CA ARG A 582 -30.00 16.86 12.95
C ARG A 582 -29.39 18.24 12.68
N LYS A 583 -29.53 19.17 13.64
CA LYS A 583 -29.07 20.56 13.53
C LYS A 583 -28.46 21.05 14.85
N LEU A 584 -27.44 21.89 14.75
CA LEU A 584 -26.75 22.58 15.84
C LEU A 584 -26.69 24.07 15.52
N HIS A 585 -26.90 24.95 16.51
CA HIS A 585 -26.91 26.40 16.31
C HIS A 585 -25.75 27.09 17.03
N LEU A 586 -25.05 27.99 16.33
CA LEU A 586 -23.93 28.78 16.85
C LEU A 586 -24.24 30.27 16.77
N SER A 587 -24.17 30.96 17.90
CA SER A 587 -24.28 32.42 18.04
C SER A 587 -22.89 33.06 18.02
N ILE A 588 -22.70 34.12 17.24
CA ILE A 588 -21.45 34.88 17.15
C ILE A 588 -21.75 36.38 17.28
N ASN A 589 -21.14 37.05 18.26
CA ASN A 589 -21.30 38.48 18.51
C ASN A 589 -19.95 39.20 18.29
N ILE A 590 -19.94 40.26 17.48
CA ILE A 590 -18.74 40.96 17.01
C ILE A 590 -18.88 42.46 17.24
N THR A 591 -17.86 43.11 17.80
CA THR A 591 -17.90 44.54 18.17
C THR A 591 -16.60 45.27 17.79
N ASN A 592 -16.68 46.53 17.34
CA ASN A 592 -15.52 47.44 17.14
C ASN A 592 -15.56 48.59 18.14
N VAL A 593 -15.58 48.28 19.43
CA VAL A 593 -15.71 49.28 20.49
C VAL A 593 -14.31 49.62 21.01
N PRO A 594 -13.89 50.90 21.03
CA PRO A 594 -12.58 51.29 21.53
C PRO A 594 -12.41 50.89 23.00
N THR A 595 -11.31 50.22 23.35
CA THR A 595 -10.92 49.93 24.74
C THR A 595 -9.87 50.90 25.27
N SER A 596 -9.19 51.61 24.38
CA SER A 596 -8.19 52.65 24.67
C SER A 596 -8.35 53.81 23.67
N PRO A 597 -7.84 55.03 23.96
CA PRO A 597 -8.02 56.19 23.08
C PRO A 597 -7.35 56.06 21.70
N GLY A 598 -6.41 55.11 21.52
CA GLY A 598 -5.69 54.87 20.26
C GLY A 598 -6.11 53.59 19.51
N ASN A 599 -7.18 52.90 19.94
CA ASN A 599 -7.70 51.73 19.23
C ASN A 599 -9.21 51.87 18.95
N GLY A 600 -9.71 51.18 17.93
CA GLY A 600 -11.13 51.27 17.53
C GLY A 600 -11.39 52.28 16.41
N GLU A 601 -10.40 52.52 15.56
CA GLU A 601 -10.62 53.13 14.25
C GLU A 601 -11.43 52.19 13.34
N ASP A 602 -11.83 52.71 12.18
CA ASP A 602 -12.66 51.99 11.23
C ASP A 602 -11.93 50.74 10.70
N ALA A 603 -12.58 49.59 10.79
CA ALA A 603 -12.02 48.33 10.31
C ALA A 603 -12.44 48.12 8.85
N HIS A 604 -11.52 48.39 7.92
CA HIS A 604 -11.73 48.18 6.49
C HIS A 604 -11.63 46.69 6.14
N GLU A 605 -12.54 46.23 5.26
CA GLU A 605 -12.67 44.82 4.84
C GLU A 605 -12.85 43.84 6.01
N ALA A 606 -13.67 44.19 7.00
CA ALA A 606 -13.90 43.32 8.15
C ALA A 606 -14.63 42.03 7.73
N LEU A 607 -13.90 40.92 7.71
CA LEU A 607 -14.42 39.58 7.37
C LEU A 607 -14.50 38.70 8.63
N LEU A 608 -15.58 37.92 8.73
CA LEU A 608 -15.71 36.81 9.66
C LEU A 608 -15.49 35.51 8.89
N ASN A 609 -14.42 34.77 9.20
CA ASN A 609 -14.17 33.43 8.68
C ASN A 609 -14.46 32.40 9.79
N VAL A 610 -15.46 31.55 9.59
CA VAL A 610 -15.78 30.45 10.50
C VAL A 610 -15.32 29.14 9.87
N THR A 611 -14.26 28.56 10.43
CA THR A 611 -13.84 27.20 10.09
C THR A 611 -14.68 26.21 10.90
N VAL A 612 -15.37 25.31 10.22
CA VAL A 612 -16.19 24.26 10.83
C VAL A 612 -15.49 22.92 10.58
N PRO A 613 -15.43 21.98 11.55
CA PRO A 613 -14.85 20.66 11.31
C PRO A 613 -15.63 19.90 10.22
N PRO A 614 -14.99 18.99 9.47
CA PRO A 614 -15.62 18.26 8.35
C PRO A 614 -16.83 17.40 8.76
N SER A 615 -17.01 17.15 10.07
CA SER A 615 -18.17 16.46 10.63
C SER A 615 -19.45 17.31 10.73
N LEU A 616 -19.36 18.62 10.50
CA LEU A 616 -20.49 19.55 10.56
C LEU A 616 -20.58 20.33 9.24
N LEU A 617 -21.75 20.29 8.59
CA LEU A 617 -21.98 21.04 7.36
C LEU A 617 -22.73 22.35 7.67
N PRO A 618 -22.24 23.52 7.25
CA PRO A 618 -23.01 24.75 7.39
C PRO A 618 -24.29 24.68 6.54
N SER A 619 -25.44 24.92 7.18
CA SER A 619 -26.76 24.81 6.57
C SER A 619 -27.35 26.16 6.19
N SER A 620 -27.27 27.15 7.09
CA SER A 620 -27.76 28.51 6.83
C SER A 620 -27.07 29.53 7.74
N VAL A 621 -27.14 30.81 7.35
CA VAL A 621 -26.69 31.95 8.17
C VAL A 621 -27.82 32.97 8.29
N ARG A 622 -27.98 33.55 9.49
CA ARG A 622 -28.91 34.66 9.76
C ARG A 622 -28.12 35.86 10.32
N PRO A 623 -28.26 37.08 9.74
CA PRO A 623 -29.12 37.47 8.62
C PRO A 623 -28.68 36.92 7.25
N SER A 624 -29.65 36.62 6.37
CA SER A 624 -29.42 36.02 5.05
C SER A 624 -28.84 37.03 4.05
N GLY A 625 -27.78 36.64 3.32
CA GLY A 625 -27.27 37.38 2.15
C GLY A 625 -25.90 38.04 2.28
N ALA A 626 -25.24 37.95 3.45
CA ALA A 626 -23.92 38.57 3.69
C ALA A 626 -22.76 37.56 3.74
N CYS A 627 -23.00 36.27 3.47
CA CYS A 627 -22.01 35.21 3.63
C CYS A 627 -21.93 34.26 2.44
N THR A 628 -20.72 33.81 2.13
CA THR A 628 -20.40 32.80 1.12
C THR A 628 -20.02 31.48 1.80
N PHE A 629 -20.44 30.36 1.20
CA PHE A 629 -20.21 29.01 1.71
C PHE A 629 -19.16 28.31 0.83
N GLY A 630 -17.99 27.99 1.40
CA GLY A 630 -16.93 27.18 0.80
C GLY A 630 -16.40 26.14 1.80
N GLU A 631 -15.09 25.88 1.84
CA GLU A 631 -14.47 25.08 2.93
C GLU A 631 -14.61 25.76 4.31
N THR A 632 -14.73 27.09 4.30
CA THR A 632 -15.03 27.91 5.48
C THR A 632 -16.23 28.81 5.19
N VAL A 633 -16.97 29.22 6.22
CA VAL A 633 -18.04 30.20 6.07
C VAL A 633 -17.44 31.60 6.17
N LEU A 634 -17.53 32.38 5.10
CA LEU A 634 -17.01 33.75 5.02
C LEU A 634 -18.15 34.74 5.02
N CYS A 635 -18.20 35.64 6.01
CA CYS A 635 -19.23 36.66 6.16
C CYS A 635 -18.62 38.06 6.11
N GLU A 636 -19.19 38.94 5.29
CA GLU A 636 -18.82 40.35 5.22
C GLU A 636 -19.53 41.15 6.33
N LEU A 637 -18.75 41.78 7.22
CA LEU A 637 -19.28 42.56 8.35
C LEU A 637 -19.50 44.04 8.01
N GLY A 638 -18.87 44.52 6.93
CA GLY A 638 -18.94 45.89 6.44
C GLY A 638 -17.57 46.43 6.00
N ASN A 639 -17.56 47.36 5.04
CA ASN A 639 -16.35 48.06 4.58
C ASN A 639 -16.58 49.58 4.51
N PRO A 640 -16.22 50.37 5.54
CA PRO A 640 -15.66 49.92 6.83
C PRO A 640 -16.70 49.40 7.82
N PHE A 641 -16.26 48.53 8.72
CA PHE A 641 -16.95 48.24 9.98
C PHE A 641 -16.59 49.33 11.01
N LYS A 642 -17.53 50.25 11.20
CA LYS A 642 -17.29 51.54 11.83
C LYS A 642 -16.95 51.42 13.30
N ARG A 643 -16.27 52.44 13.83
CA ARG A 643 -16.10 52.64 15.27
C ARG A 643 -17.46 52.54 16.00
N ASN A 644 -17.48 51.79 17.11
CA ASN A 644 -18.66 51.49 17.95
C ASN A 644 -19.74 50.59 17.32
N GLN A 645 -19.50 50.00 16.15
CA GLN A 645 -20.46 49.09 15.51
C GLN A 645 -20.49 47.71 16.19
N ARG A 646 -21.67 47.06 16.21
CA ARG A 646 -21.88 45.71 16.74
C ARG A 646 -22.76 44.89 15.79
N VAL A 647 -22.41 43.63 15.55
CA VAL A 647 -23.13 42.70 14.67
C VAL A 647 -23.26 41.33 15.32
N LEU A 648 -24.41 40.69 15.16
CA LEU A 648 -24.70 39.36 15.67
C LEU A 648 -25.09 38.42 14.53
N VAL A 649 -24.40 37.30 14.43
CA VAL A 649 -24.52 36.30 13.36
C VAL A 649 -24.92 34.95 13.96
N TRP A 650 -25.93 34.30 13.38
CA TRP A 650 -26.33 32.94 13.73
C TRP A 650 -25.95 31.99 12.60
N LEU A 651 -25.25 30.90 12.93
CA LEU A 651 -24.86 29.86 11.99
C LEU A 651 -25.56 28.55 12.38
N ASP A 652 -26.39 28.03 11.46
CA ASP A 652 -27.05 26.74 11.62
C ASP A 652 -26.18 25.66 10.94
N LEU A 653 -25.81 24.61 11.68
CA LEU A 653 -24.94 23.52 11.23
C LEU A 653 -25.74 22.21 11.17
N SER A 654 -25.66 21.48 10.07
CA SER A 654 -26.21 20.14 9.89
C SER A 654 -25.19 19.07 10.29
N THR A 655 -25.68 17.96 10.84
CA THR A 655 -24.92 16.77 11.24
C THR A 655 -25.25 15.60 10.29
N PRO A 656 -24.55 15.44 9.15
CA PRO A 656 -24.82 14.33 8.24
C PRO A 656 -24.20 13.07 8.83
N GLY A 657 -25.01 12.28 9.54
CA GLY A 657 -24.62 10.97 10.07
C GLY A 657 -23.32 11.00 10.89
N VAL A 658 -23.39 11.41 12.16
CA VAL A 658 -22.23 11.43 13.06
C VAL A 658 -21.72 10.00 13.29
N GLY A 659 -20.77 9.57 12.46
CA GLY A 659 -19.92 8.42 12.74
C GLY A 659 -19.01 8.73 13.93
N MET A 660 -18.66 7.69 14.69
CA MET A 660 -17.81 7.78 15.89
C MET A 660 -16.36 8.14 15.50
N VAL A 661 -16.13 9.41 15.16
CA VAL A 661 -14.81 10.02 15.26
C VAL A 661 -14.75 10.61 16.66
N PRO A 662 -13.69 10.39 17.46
CA PRO A 662 -13.53 11.15 18.69
C PRO A 662 -13.53 12.60 18.25
N TRP A 663 -14.44 13.40 18.79
CA TRP A 663 -14.37 14.84 18.62
C TRP A 663 -13.03 15.25 19.22
N GLY A 664 -11.98 15.26 18.39
CA GLY A 664 -10.70 15.85 18.68
C GLY A 664 -10.94 17.34 18.71
N TRP A 665 -11.67 17.81 19.72
CA TRP A 665 -12.09 19.19 19.93
C TRP A 665 -12.83 19.68 18.69
N GLY A 666 -14.17 19.71 18.70
CA GLY A 666 -14.92 20.48 17.70
C GLY A 666 -14.54 21.95 17.81
N ARG A 667 -13.44 22.33 17.16
CA ARG A 667 -12.85 23.66 17.21
C ARG A 667 -13.46 24.45 16.09
N CYS A 668 -14.63 25.04 16.32
CA CYS A 668 -15.00 26.18 15.50
C CYS A 668 -14.00 27.28 15.86
N ARG A 669 -13.13 27.64 14.90
CA ARG A 669 -12.28 28.83 14.98
C ARG A 669 -12.95 29.90 14.13
N PRO A 670 -13.89 30.69 14.68
CA PRO A 670 -14.17 32.00 14.11
C PRO A 670 -12.86 32.80 14.15
N ARG A 671 -12.22 32.90 13.00
CA ARG A 671 -11.06 33.75 12.74
C ARG A 671 -11.54 34.88 11.85
N CYS A 672 -11.21 36.13 12.12
CA CYS A 672 -11.34 37.13 11.06
C CYS A 672 -10.14 36.94 10.13
N LEU A 673 -10.34 36.35 8.95
CA LEU A 673 -9.30 36.21 7.93
C LEU A 673 -9.56 37.27 6.88
N GLY A 674 -8.82 38.37 7.01
CA GLY A 674 -8.93 39.56 6.17
C GLY A 674 -9.24 40.78 7.01
N ARG A 675 -8.20 41.57 7.29
CA ARG A 675 -8.29 42.95 7.73
C ARG A 675 -7.12 43.69 7.13
N GLN A 676 -7.37 44.94 6.74
CA GLN A 676 -6.31 45.88 6.42
C GLN A 676 -5.92 46.78 7.61
N SER A 677 -6.64 46.65 8.74
CA SER A 677 -6.39 47.37 9.98
C SER A 677 -5.47 46.58 10.92
N THR A 678 -4.47 47.25 11.48
CA THR A 678 -3.49 46.75 12.46
C THR A 678 -4.20 46.42 13.77
N GLN A 679 -4.09 45.17 14.22
CA GLN A 679 -4.54 44.72 15.52
C GLN A 679 -3.77 43.44 15.91
N ASP A 680 -2.71 43.59 16.70
CA ASP A 680 -1.82 42.48 17.08
C ASP A 680 -2.42 41.54 18.14
N ASP A 681 -3.44 41.99 18.88
CA ASP A 681 -4.07 41.25 19.98
C ASP A 681 -5.24 40.35 19.53
N LEU A 682 -5.47 40.24 18.21
CA LEU A 682 -6.59 39.45 17.69
C LEU A 682 -6.32 37.95 17.72
N GLN A 683 -6.70 37.31 18.83
CA GLN A 683 -6.63 35.86 18.98
C GLN A 683 -7.87 35.15 18.43
N PRO A 684 -7.74 33.97 17.79
CA PRO A 684 -8.88 33.19 17.36
C PRO A 684 -9.68 32.72 18.58
N VAL A 685 -10.97 33.04 18.62
CA VAL A 685 -11.86 32.57 19.67
C VAL A 685 -12.24 31.13 19.37
N LEU A 686 -12.18 30.27 20.38
CA LEU A 686 -12.45 28.85 20.21
C LEU A 686 -13.78 28.48 20.86
N ALA A 687 -14.80 28.16 20.06
CA ALA A 687 -16.02 27.58 20.60
C ALA A 687 -15.79 26.09 20.86
N LYS A 688 -15.88 25.65 22.14
CA LYS A 688 -15.73 24.25 22.53
C LYS A 688 -17.10 23.65 22.87
N LEU A 689 -17.42 22.53 22.22
CA LEU A 689 -18.56 21.69 22.55
C LEU A 689 -18.07 20.29 22.90
N LEU A 690 -18.43 19.82 24.09
CA LEU A 690 -18.19 18.45 24.54
C LEU A 690 -19.41 17.60 24.18
N VAL A 691 -19.20 16.52 23.46
CA VAL A 691 -20.25 15.63 23.00
C VAL A 691 -20.20 14.36 23.84
N ASP A 692 -21.28 14.07 24.56
CA ASP A 692 -21.43 12.86 25.35
C ASP A 692 -22.18 11.79 24.53
N TYR A 693 -21.56 10.62 24.35
CA TYR A 693 -22.05 9.54 23.50
C TYR A 693 -22.32 8.28 24.32
N SER A 694 -23.54 7.75 24.25
CA SER A 694 -23.95 6.54 24.98
C SER A 694 -24.27 5.39 24.02
N ILE A 695 -23.64 4.23 24.26
CA ILE A 695 -23.82 3.02 23.45
C ILE A 695 -24.98 2.20 24.02
N GLN A 696 -25.89 1.77 23.16
CA GLN A 696 -26.96 0.82 23.51
C GLN A 696 -26.55 -0.60 23.14
N SER A 697 -26.47 -1.48 24.14
CA SER A 697 -26.09 -2.89 24.00
C SER A 697 -27.04 -3.81 24.76
N SER A 698 -27.02 -5.10 24.41
CA SER A 698 -27.68 -6.17 25.14
C SER A 698 -26.87 -7.46 25.12
N LEU A 699 -26.87 -8.17 26.26
CA LEU A 699 -26.25 -9.48 26.46
C LEU A 699 -27.35 -10.49 26.82
N SER A 700 -27.42 -11.61 26.10
CA SER A 700 -28.32 -12.72 26.38
C SER A 700 -27.58 -14.06 26.34
N ILE A 701 -28.07 -15.07 27.04
CA ILE A 701 -27.54 -16.44 27.04
C ILE A 701 -28.63 -17.39 26.56
N ALA A 702 -28.30 -18.37 25.71
CA ALA A 702 -29.26 -19.32 25.16
C ALA A 702 -29.80 -20.28 26.23
N SER A 703 -28.91 -20.82 27.06
CA SER A 703 -29.22 -21.72 28.17
C SER A 703 -28.53 -21.23 29.45
N SER A 704 -29.27 -20.55 30.32
CA SER A 704 -28.75 -20.11 31.63
C SER A 704 -28.59 -21.25 32.64
N HIS A 705 -29.10 -22.43 32.31
CA HIS A 705 -29.09 -23.60 33.16
C HIS A 705 -28.79 -24.84 32.34
N ILE A 706 -27.75 -25.58 32.72
CA ILE A 706 -27.30 -26.80 32.04
C ILE A 706 -27.29 -27.93 33.07
N GLN A 707 -27.80 -29.10 32.69
CA GLN A 707 -27.69 -30.30 33.49
C GLN A 707 -26.55 -31.16 32.96
N SER A 708 -25.74 -31.70 33.86
CA SER A 708 -24.62 -32.58 33.55
C SER A 708 -24.54 -33.71 34.57
N TYR A 709 -23.75 -34.73 34.27
CA TYR A 709 -23.60 -35.90 35.12
C TYR A 709 -22.12 -36.21 35.37
N PHE A 710 -21.82 -36.79 36.52
CA PHE A 710 -20.48 -37.30 36.82
C PHE A 710 -20.51 -38.80 37.10
N SER A 711 -19.61 -39.53 36.44
CA SER A 711 -19.43 -40.97 36.60
C SER A 711 -18.02 -41.40 36.16
N GLY A 712 -17.64 -42.65 36.42
CA GLY A 712 -16.33 -43.21 36.07
C GLY A 712 -15.42 -43.46 37.27
N ALA A 713 -14.12 -43.62 37.00
CA ALA A 713 -13.09 -43.86 38.01
C ALA A 713 -12.27 -42.59 38.26
N VAL A 714 -11.70 -42.47 39.47
CA VAL A 714 -10.82 -41.35 39.82
C VAL A 714 -9.53 -41.44 39.01
N VAL A 715 -9.35 -40.50 38.09
CA VAL A 715 -8.12 -40.33 37.30
C VAL A 715 -7.36 -39.10 37.82
N GLY A 716 -6.07 -39.24 38.07
CA GLY A 716 -5.21 -38.15 38.53
C GLY A 716 -4.86 -37.18 37.40
N GLU A 717 -4.61 -35.91 37.75
CA GLU A 717 -4.34 -34.81 36.81
C GLU A 717 -3.21 -35.13 35.81
N SER A 718 -2.10 -35.73 36.25
CA SER A 718 -0.96 -36.08 35.39
C SER A 718 -1.22 -37.25 34.43
N ALA A 719 -2.32 -37.98 34.63
CA ALA A 719 -2.74 -39.09 33.77
C ALA A 719 -3.72 -38.66 32.67
N MET A 720 -4.29 -37.44 32.74
CA MET A 720 -5.21 -36.89 31.74
C MET A 720 -4.43 -36.51 30.47
N LYS A 721 -4.83 -37.04 29.31
CA LYS A 721 -4.19 -36.71 28.02
C LYS A 721 -5.18 -36.18 26.99
N GLN A 722 -6.42 -36.68 27.01
CA GLN A 722 -7.49 -36.25 26.14
C GLN A 722 -8.54 -35.49 26.93
N GLU A 723 -9.30 -34.60 26.28
CA GLU A 723 -10.39 -33.89 26.95
C GLU A 723 -11.47 -34.85 27.50
N GLN A 724 -11.65 -36.03 26.90
CA GLN A 724 -12.60 -37.05 27.36
C GLN A 724 -12.25 -37.61 28.73
N ASP A 725 -10.97 -37.63 29.10
CA ASP A 725 -10.50 -38.16 30.39
C ASP A 725 -10.99 -37.29 31.57
N VAL A 726 -11.30 -36.02 31.32
CA VAL A 726 -11.70 -35.04 32.34
C VAL A 726 -13.12 -35.28 32.86
N GLY A 727 -14.06 -35.53 31.95
CA GLY A 727 -15.48 -35.73 32.28
C GLY A 727 -16.44 -35.09 31.28
N SER A 728 -17.69 -34.90 31.70
CA SER A 728 -18.83 -34.56 30.84
C SER A 728 -18.72 -33.16 30.20
N PRO A 729 -19.05 -32.98 28.90
CA PRO A 729 -18.94 -31.71 28.20
C PRO A 729 -20.04 -30.71 28.61
N LEU A 730 -19.67 -29.43 28.60
CA LEU A 730 -20.51 -28.27 28.88
C LEU A 730 -20.29 -27.22 27.79
N THR A 731 -21.38 -26.63 27.29
CA THR A 731 -21.31 -25.57 26.28
C THR A 731 -22.24 -24.43 26.65
N PHE A 732 -21.69 -23.21 26.75
CA PHE A 732 -22.45 -22.00 27.05
C PHE A 732 -22.43 -21.04 25.87
N ASP A 733 -23.61 -20.77 25.31
CA ASP A 733 -23.77 -19.87 24.16
C ASP A 733 -24.31 -18.49 24.59
N PHE A 734 -23.48 -17.47 24.43
CA PHE A 734 -23.78 -16.07 24.70
C PHE A 734 -23.99 -15.30 23.40
N GLN A 735 -25.03 -14.49 23.35
CA GLN A 735 -25.34 -13.63 22.21
C GLN A 735 -25.22 -12.16 22.62
N VAL A 736 -24.42 -11.42 21.86
CA VAL A 736 -24.17 -9.99 22.08
C VAL A 736 -24.75 -9.19 20.91
N THR A 737 -25.55 -8.18 21.25
CA THR A 737 -26.13 -7.25 20.29
C THR A 737 -25.78 -5.82 20.69
N THR A 738 -25.29 -5.03 19.75
CA THR A 738 -24.98 -3.61 19.95
C THR A 738 -25.65 -2.80 18.86
N LYS A 739 -26.32 -1.69 19.22
CA LYS A 739 -26.88 -0.74 18.27
C LYS A 739 -25.88 0.39 18.06
N GLY A 740 -25.20 0.40 16.92
CA GLY A 740 -24.20 1.43 16.59
C GLY A 740 -23.22 0.97 15.52
N GLU A 741 -22.37 1.88 15.04
CA GLU A 741 -21.23 1.54 14.18
C GLU A 741 -20.10 0.87 14.99
N SER A 742 -19.09 0.31 14.32
CA SER A 742 -17.91 -0.26 14.98
C SER A 742 -17.11 0.82 15.72
N LEU A 743 -16.68 0.55 16.95
CA LEU A 743 -15.85 1.46 17.77
C LEU A 743 -14.41 1.65 17.25
N GLY A 744 -13.96 0.86 16.26
CA GLY A 744 -12.63 0.96 15.69
C GLY A 744 -11.54 0.89 16.76
N THR A 745 -10.64 1.88 16.78
CA THR A 745 -9.54 2.00 17.76
C THR A 745 -9.94 2.74 19.06
N LEU A 746 -11.19 3.20 19.19
CA LEU A 746 -11.63 4.12 20.26
C LEU A 746 -12.04 3.42 21.55
N GLY A 747 -12.31 2.12 21.48
CA GLY A 747 -12.66 1.31 22.63
C GLY A 747 -13.00 -0.10 22.20
N THR A 748 -12.77 -1.05 23.10
CA THR A 748 -13.08 -2.46 22.87
C THR A 748 -14.21 -2.85 23.81
N ILE A 749 -15.26 -3.45 23.26
CA ILE A 749 -16.30 -4.10 24.07
C ILE A 749 -15.74 -5.47 24.44
N LEU A 750 -15.71 -5.76 25.74
CA LEU A 750 -15.20 -7.02 26.27
C LEU A 750 -16.32 -7.80 26.94
N LEU A 751 -16.29 -9.12 26.76
CA LEU A 751 -17.07 -10.06 27.53
C LEU A 751 -16.14 -10.71 28.56
N GLY A 752 -16.38 -10.41 29.83
CA GLY A 752 -15.64 -10.97 30.95
C GLY A 752 -16.43 -12.08 31.64
N PHE A 753 -15.73 -13.13 32.06
CA PHE A 753 -16.30 -14.29 32.73
C PHE A 753 -15.72 -14.41 34.14
N GLU A 754 -16.58 -14.48 35.14
CA GLU A 754 -16.24 -14.91 36.48
C GLU A 754 -16.51 -16.42 36.56
N TRP A 755 -15.47 -17.20 36.27
CA TRP A 755 -15.59 -18.62 36.03
C TRP A 755 -15.23 -19.46 37.26
N PRO A 756 -16.10 -20.36 37.74
CA PRO A 756 -15.82 -21.21 38.89
C PRO A 756 -14.84 -22.33 38.53
N TYR A 757 -13.57 -22.08 38.82
CA TYR A 757 -12.43 -22.83 38.32
C TYR A 757 -12.05 -23.99 39.24
N GLU A 758 -11.96 -23.72 40.55
CA GLU A 758 -11.51 -24.67 41.57
C GLU A 758 -12.41 -24.61 42.81
N ILE A 759 -12.39 -25.67 43.61
CA ILE A 759 -12.87 -25.59 45.01
C ILE A 759 -11.77 -25.01 45.92
N PRO A 760 -12.09 -24.50 47.12
CA PRO A 760 -11.11 -23.89 48.03
C PRO A 760 -9.88 -24.76 48.36
N ASN A 761 -10.02 -26.09 48.22
CA ASN A 761 -8.97 -27.08 48.45
C ASN A 761 -7.98 -27.23 47.26
N GLY A 762 -8.15 -26.47 46.18
CA GLY A 762 -7.26 -26.50 45.01
C GLY A 762 -7.53 -27.64 44.02
N LYS A 763 -8.69 -28.31 44.11
CA LYS A 763 -9.13 -29.29 43.11
C LYS A 763 -9.99 -28.62 42.03
N TRP A 764 -9.86 -29.10 40.80
CA TRP A 764 -10.59 -28.62 39.63
C TRP A 764 -12.10 -28.78 39.75
N LEU A 765 -12.88 -27.79 39.27
CA LEU A 765 -14.34 -27.84 39.24
C LEU A 765 -14.87 -27.91 37.81
N LEU A 766 -14.82 -26.77 37.09
CA LEU A 766 -15.18 -26.70 35.67
C LEU A 766 -13.95 -26.34 34.86
N TYR A 767 -13.50 -27.25 34.01
CA TYR A 767 -12.32 -27.10 33.18
C TYR A 767 -12.65 -26.47 31.83
N PRO A 768 -12.26 -25.21 31.54
CA PRO A 768 -12.55 -24.57 30.27
C PRO A 768 -11.60 -25.08 29.17
N THR A 769 -12.16 -25.54 28.05
CA THR A 769 -11.40 -26.13 26.93
C THR A 769 -11.13 -25.13 25.82
N GLU A 770 -12.17 -24.45 25.31
CA GLU A 770 -12.03 -23.45 24.25
C GLU A 770 -13.14 -22.40 24.26
N ILE A 771 -12.86 -21.24 23.67
CA ILE A 771 -13.84 -20.17 23.43
C ILE A 771 -13.91 -19.90 21.94
N LEU A 772 -15.07 -20.17 21.34
CA LEU A 772 -15.35 -19.94 19.94
C LEU A 772 -16.16 -18.65 19.76
N VAL A 773 -15.74 -17.82 18.82
CA VAL A 773 -16.39 -16.57 18.42
C VAL A 773 -16.92 -16.76 17.01
N ASN A 774 -18.23 -16.56 16.83
CA ASN A 774 -18.93 -16.74 15.55
C ASN A 774 -18.67 -18.11 14.87
N GLY A 775 -18.38 -19.14 15.66
CA GLY A 775 -18.22 -20.54 15.22
C GLY A 775 -16.83 -20.94 14.70
N ASN A 776 -15.99 -20.01 14.22
CA ASN A 776 -14.69 -20.33 13.59
C ASN A 776 -13.47 -19.65 14.23
N ASP A 777 -13.62 -18.49 14.89
CA ASP A 777 -12.50 -17.76 15.47
C ASP A 777 -12.31 -18.15 16.95
N THR A 778 -11.09 -18.40 17.41
CA THR A 778 -10.80 -18.72 18.82
C THR A 778 -10.37 -17.47 19.61
N CYS A 779 -10.89 -17.32 20.82
CA CYS A 779 -10.43 -16.30 21.77
C CYS A 779 -9.45 -16.89 22.77
N HIS A 780 -8.24 -16.33 22.85
CA HIS A 780 -7.22 -16.72 23.82
C HIS A 780 -7.02 -15.62 24.87
N PRO A 781 -7.65 -15.71 26.06
CA PRO A 781 -7.45 -14.73 27.11
C PRO A 781 -6.02 -14.81 27.68
N PRO A 782 -5.44 -13.67 28.11
CA PRO A 782 -4.11 -13.64 28.72
C PRO A 782 -4.10 -14.44 30.04
N GLY A 783 -2.99 -15.14 30.31
CA GLY A 783 -2.81 -15.92 31.55
C GLY A 783 -2.97 -17.44 31.40
N GLY A 784 -3.20 -17.97 30.20
CA GLY A 784 -3.21 -19.42 29.94
C GLY A 784 -4.33 -20.18 30.66
N VAL A 785 -5.45 -19.51 30.95
CA VAL A 785 -6.55 -20.06 31.76
C VAL A 785 -7.38 -21.12 31.02
N ILE A 786 -7.39 -21.06 29.68
CA ILE A 786 -8.10 -21.97 28.79
C ILE A 786 -7.18 -23.13 28.40
N ASN A 787 -7.64 -24.36 28.59
CA ASN A 787 -6.90 -25.60 28.39
C ASN A 787 -5.44 -25.59 28.94
N PRO A 788 -5.21 -25.26 30.23
CA PRO A 788 -3.87 -25.16 30.82
C PRO A 788 -3.05 -26.46 30.76
N LEU A 789 -3.72 -27.62 30.73
CA LEU A 789 -3.07 -28.93 30.64
C LEU A 789 -2.71 -29.33 29.20
N ASN A 790 -2.99 -28.49 28.20
CA ASN A 790 -2.78 -28.76 26.78
C ASN A 790 -3.36 -30.12 26.34
N LEU A 791 -4.58 -30.44 26.78
CA LEU A 791 -5.28 -31.67 26.41
C LEU A 791 -5.63 -31.63 24.92
N THR A 792 -5.53 -32.78 24.23
CA THR A 792 -5.88 -32.88 22.81
C THR A 792 -7.41 -32.78 22.64
N LEU A 793 -7.86 -31.80 21.87
CA LEU A 793 -9.28 -31.57 21.56
C LEU A 793 -9.73 -32.49 20.41
N LEU A 794 -11.00 -32.92 20.41
CA LEU A 794 -11.52 -33.88 19.42
C LEU A 794 -11.46 -33.38 17.96
N GLN A 795 -11.31 -32.07 17.75
CA GLN A 795 -11.24 -31.46 16.42
C GLN A 795 -9.83 -31.52 15.77
N ASP A 796 -8.78 -31.84 16.55
CA ASP A 796 -7.39 -31.96 16.06
C ASP A 796 -7.05 -33.32 15.41
N GLN A 797 -7.99 -34.27 15.38
CA GLN A 797 -7.81 -35.51 14.65
C GLN A 797 -8.09 -35.32 13.15
N ALA A 798 -7.08 -34.89 12.39
CA ALA A 798 -7.05 -35.14 10.95
C ALA A 798 -7.07 -36.67 10.69
N PRO A 799 -7.76 -37.17 9.64
CA PRO A 799 -7.96 -38.59 9.44
C PRO A 799 -6.62 -39.27 9.12
N SER A 800 -6.03 -39.92 10.11
CA SER A 800 -4.92 -40.83 9.91
C SER A 800 -5.46 -42.07 9.18
N ARG A 801 -4.86 -42.40 8.02
CA ARG A 801 -5.13 -43.60 7.23
C ARG A 801 -5.10 -44.85 8.12
N GLN A 802 -6.29 -45.37 8.47
CA GLN A 802 -6.43 -46.73 8.97
C GLN A 802 -7.08 -47.64 7.94
N ARG A 803 -6.55 -48.85 7.96
CA ARG A 803 -6.70 -49.98 7.04
C ARG A 803 -8.14 -50.51 7.11
N ARG A 804 -8.69 -50.93 5.96
CA ARG A 804 -10.01 -51.58 5.87
C ARG A 804 -10.10 -52.77 6.83
N GLU A 805 -10.93 -52.66 7.86
CA GLU A 805 -11.52 -53.76 8.61
C GLU A 805 -13.03 -53.50 8.76
N LEU A 806 -13.82 -54.57 8.74
CA LEU A 806 -15.27 -54.56 8.58
C LEU A 806 -16.01 -53.78 9.69
N GLU A 807 -17.07 -53.07 9.31
CA GLU A 807 -18.02 -52.40 10.20
C GLU A 807 -18.68 -53.39 11.20
N PRO A 808 -18.63 -53.12 12.51
CA PRO A 808 -19.60 -53.62 13.48
C PRO A 808 -20.90 -52.81 13.38
N PRO A 809 -22.07 -53.39 13.73
CA PRO A 809 -23.36 -52.74 13.56
C PRO A 809 -23.56 -51.58 14.55
N GLU A 810 -24.32 -50.57 14.12
CA GLU A 810 -24.67 -49.39 14.92
C GLU A 810 -25.29 -49.76 16.29
N PRO A 811 -24.87 -49.11 17.39
CA PRO A 811 -25.64 -49.11 18.62
C PRO A 811 -26.87 -48.22 18.44
N GLY A 812 -28.06 -48.81 18.58
CA GLY A 812 -29.34 -48.11 18.52
C GLY A 812 -29.49 -47.03 19.60
N GLU A 813 -30.39 -46.07 19.33
CA GLU A 813 -30.78 -45.02 20.26
C GLU A 813 -31.14 -45.59 21.64
N PRO A 814 -30.66 -45.00 22.75
CA PRO A 814 -31.18 -45.35 24.06
C PRO A 814 -32.64 -44.87 24.16
N PRO A 815 -33.54 -45.66 24.77
CA PRO A 815 -34.94 -45.28 24.90
C PRO A 815 -35.08 -44.05 25.78
N VAL A 816 -35.97 -43.13 25.38
CA VAL A 816 -36.44 -42.00 26.19
C VAL A 816 -37.04 -42.55 27.49
N THR A 817 -36.30 -42.45 28.60
CA THR A 817 -36.86 -42.67 29.93
C THR A 817 -37.42 -41.36 30.46
N LEU A 818 -38.75 -41.33 30.64
CA LEU A 818 -39.46 -40.32 31.43
C LEU A 818 -39.03 -40.46 32.90
N ALA A 819 -37.90 -39.85 33.26
CA ALA A 819 -37.56 -39.62 34.66
C ALA A 819 -38.49 -38.56 35.24
N THR A 820 -39.60 -39.04 35.79
CA THR A 820 -40.49 -38.27 36.67
C THR A 820 -39.68 -37.65 37.80
N GLY A 821 -39.81 -36.33 37.96
CA GLY A 821 -39.04 -35.53 38.90
C GLY A 821 -39.15 -36.03 40.34
N ARG A 822 -38.08 -36.65 40.84
CA ARG A 822 -37.77 -36.68 42.27
C ARG A 822 -36.84 -35.51 42.56
N ARG A 823 -37.22 -34.65 43.52
CA ARG A 823 -36.31 -33.63 44.05
C ARG A 823 -35.11 -34.34 44.70
N PRO A 824 -33.86 -33.91 44.43
CA PRO A 824 -32.69 -34.45 45.12
C PRO A 824 -32.85 -34.26 46.64
N ARG A 825 -32.42 -35.24 47.43
CA ARG A 825 -32.52 -35.22 48.91
C ARG A 825 -31.37 -34.43 49.55
N SER A 826 -30.23 -34.30 48.86
CA SER A 826 -29.07 -33.48 49.27
C SER A 826 -28.56 -32.64 48.08
N GLU A 827 -28.44 -31.32 48.26
CA GLU A 827 -27.95 -30.38 47.23
C GLU A 827 -26.81 -29.51 47.79
N ALA A 828 -25.69 -29.44 47.09
CA ALA A 828 -24.57 -28.55 47.40
C ALA A 828 -24.53 -27.38 46.41
N VAL A 829 -24.36 -26.14 46.90
CA VAL A 829 -24.31 -24.94 46.04
C VAL A 829 -22.93 -24.29 46.07
N LEU A 830 -22.28 -24.25 44.92
CA LEU A 830 -20.97 -23.66 44.70
C LEU A 830 -21.11 -22.34 43.92
N SER A 831 -20.62 -21.24 44.49
CA SER A 831 -20.72 -19.90 43.92
C SER A 831 -19.48 -19.07 44.22
N CYS A 832 -19.05 -18.28 43.23
CA CYS A 832 -17.99 -17.29 43.35
C CYS A 832 -18.31 -16.26 44.44
N SER A 833 -19.54 -15.74 44.42
CA SER A 833 -20.00 -14.69 45.35
C SER A 833 -20.07 -15.12 46.82
N ALA A 834 -20.29 -16.41 47.07
CA ALA A 834 -20.37 -16.99 48.41
C ALA A 834 -19.01 -17.49 48.93
N GLY A 835 -17.94 -17.39 48.11
CA GLY A 835 -16.61 -17.90 48.45
C GLY A 835 -16.50 -19.43 48.51
N THR A 836 -17.53 -20.16 48.09
CA THR A 836 -17.55 -21.63 48.10
C THR A 836 -16.85 -22.26 46.90
N ALA A 837 -16.54 -21.46 45.86
CA ALA A 837 -15.65 -21.81 44.77
C ALA A 837 -14.62 -20.70 44.54
N ARG A 838 -13.40 -21.08 44.12
CA ARG A 838 -12.36 -20.15 43.64
C ARG A 838 -12.60 -19.87 42.18
N CYS A 839 -12.93 -18.62 41.88
CA CYS A 839 -13.25 -18.20 40.52
C CYS A 839 -12.14 -17.40 39.88
N VAL A 840 -11.93 -17.63 38.60
CA VAL A 840 -10.92 -16.93 37.78
C VAL A 840 -11.65 -15.97 36.85
N TRP A 841 -11.15 -14.75 36.76
CA TRP A 841 -11.64 -13.75 35.83
C TRP A 841 -10.83 -13.77 34.54
N PHE A 842 -11.50 -13.95 33.40
CA PHE A 842 -10.87 -13.81 32.09
C PHE A 842 -11.77 -13.07 31.09
N GLU A 843 -11.14 -12.42 30.11
CA GLU A 843 -11.80 -11.45 29.23
C GLU A 843 -11.55 -11.78 27.75
N CYS A 844 -12.60 -11.69 26.93
CA CYS A 844 -12.52 -11.84 25.48
C CYS A 844 -12.94 -10.55 24.75
N PRO A 845 -12.06 -9.99 23.89
CA PRO A 845 -12.37 -8.78 23.13
C PRO A 845 -13.21 -9.09 21.87
N LEU A 846 -14.17 -8.20 21.57
CA LEU A 846 -14.94 -8.21 20.31
C LEU A 846 -14.18 -7.45 19.21
N LEU A 847 -13.47 -8.18 18.34
CA LEU A 847 -12.54 -7.59 17.34
C LEU A 847 -13.16 -7.35 15.95
N HIS A 848 -14.24 -8.02 15.56
CA HIS A 848 -14.85 -7.88 14.22
C HIS A 848 -16.37 -7.74 14.26
N THR A 849 -16.86 -6.75 13.50
CA THR A 849 -18.27 -6.33 13.46
C THR A 849 -19.04 -7.04 12.35
N GLN A 850 -19.59 -8.20 12.67
CA GLN A 850 -20.89 -8.59 12.13
C GLN A 850 -21.82 -8.79 13.34
N LEU A 851 -22.85 -7.95 13.43
CA LEU A 851 -23.82 -7.96 14.52
C LEU A 851 -25.06 -8.71 14.05
N PRO A 852 -25.57 -9.71 14.80
CA PRO A 852 -25.17 -10.15 16.16
C PRO A 852 -23.92 -11.05 16.20
N SER A 853 -23.14 -10.98 17.28
CA SER A 853 -21.98 -11.88 17.52
C SER A 853 -22.35 -12.96 18.55
N SER A 854 -21.92 -14.20 18.30
CA SER A 854 -22.12 -15.34 19.20
C SER A 854 -20.79 -15.81 19.81
N PHE A 855 -20.80 -16.08 21.12
CA PHE A 855 -19.68 -16.68 21.85
C PHE A 855 -20.12 -18.04 22.39
N SER A 856 -19.36 -19.09 22.08
CA SER A 856 -19.57 -20.42 22.64
C SER A 856 -18.37 -20.78 23.51
N LEU A 857 -18.58 -20.86 24.82
CA LEU A 857 -17.58 -21.29 25.79
C LEU A 857 -17.78 -22.78 26.06
N ARG A 858 -16.81 -23.60 25.65
CA ARG A 858 -16.79 -25.03 25.90
C ARG A 858 -15.95 -25.33 27.14
N ALA A 859 -16.45 -26.23 27.97
CA ALA A 859 -15.83 -26.67 29.20
C ALA A 859 -16.19 -28.13 29.50
N ARG A 860 -15.57 -28.72 30.51
CA ARG A 860 -15.90 -30.05 31.02
C ARG A 860 -16.03 -30.05 32.54
N VAL A 861 -16.91 -30.89 33.06
CA VAL A 861 -17.00 -31.20 34.48
C VAL A 861 -15.81 -32.07 34.87
N TRP A 862 -15.12 -31.74 35.96
CA TRP A 862 -14.00 -32.55 36.43
C TRP A 862 -14.46 -33.75 37.27
N ASN A 863 -14.74 -34.88 36.63
CA ASN A 863 -15.42 -36.02 37.28
C ASN A 863 -14.70 -36.50 38.55
N SER A 864 -13.37 -36.59 38.55
CA SER A 864 -12.59 -37.04 39.73
C SER A 864 -12.91 -36.23 40.99
N THR A 865 -13.12 -34.92 40.87
CA THR A 865 -13.38 -34.06 42.03
C THR A 865 -14.81 -34.22 42.54
N PHE A 866 -15.78 -34.37 41.63
CA PHE A 866 -17.17 -34.64 42.03
C PHE A 866 -17.32 -36.02 42.67
N ILE A 867 -16.58 -37.04 42.19
CA ILE A 867 -16.56 -38.38 42.78
C ILE A 867 -15.91 -38.40 44.17
N GLU A 868 -14.84 -37.64 44.39
CA GLU A 868 -14.11 -37.64 45.65
C GLU A 868 -14.77 -36.79 46.74
N GLU A 869 -15.20 -35.57 46.40
CA GLU A 869 -15.62 -34.56 47.39
C GLU A 869 -17.16 -34.47 47.53
N PHE A 870 -17.90 -34.84 46.48
CA PHE A 870 -19.35 -34.62 46.40
C PHE A 870 -20.16 -35.90 46.22
N ARG A 871 -19.59 -37.07 46.50
CA ARG A 871 -20.25 -38.38 46.39
C ARG A 871 -21.56 -38.50 47.19
N ASP A 872 -21.64 -37.81 48.32
CA ASP A 872 -22.78 -37.86 49.25
C ASP A 872 -23.93 -36.90 48.85
N PHE A 873 -23.74 -36.12 47.78
CA PHE A 873 -24.74 -35.18 47.26
C PHE A 873 -25.38 -35.73 45.98
N ASP A 874 -26.72 -35.74 45.96
CA ASP A 874 -27.48 -36.13 44.77
C ASP A 874 -27.28 -35.12 43.62
N ARG A 875 -27.09 -33.84 43.98
CA ARG A 875 -26.91 -32.72 43.05
C ARG A 875 -25.91 -31.69 43.57
N VAL A 876 -25.01 -31.26 42.70
CA VAL A 876 -24.10 -30.13 42.95
C VAL A 876 -24.38 -29.01 41.96
N LYS A 877 -24.81 -27.86 42.46
CA LYS A 877 -25.13 -26.68 41.66
C LYS A 877 -23.97 -25.70 41.64
N VAL A 878 -23.37 -25.50 40.47
CA VAL A 878 -22.26 -24.56 40.25
C VAL A 878 -22.78 -23.30 39.55
N THR A 879 -22.44 -22.12 40.06
CA THR A 879 -22.90 -20.83 39.50
C THR A 879 -21.74 -19.93 39.09
N GLY A 880 -21.86 -19.29 37.91
CA GLY A 880 -20.90 -18.33 37.38
C GLY A 880 -21.59 -17.09 36.77
N THR A 881 -20.81 -16.06 36.48
CA THR A 881 -21.32 -14.81 35.90
C THR A 881 -20.55 -14.38 34.66
N ALA A 882 -21.25 -13.75 33.71
CA ALA A 882 -20.65 -13.14 32.54
C ALA A 882 -21.10 -11.69 32.42
N THR A 883 -20.16 -10.78 32.20
CA THR A 883 -20.41 -9.33 32.14
C THR A 883 -19.88 -8.73 30.85
N LEU A 884 -20.75 -8.00 30.15
CA LEU A 884 -20.41 -7.18 29.00
C LEU A 884 -20.13 -5.75 29.46
N PHE A 885 -18.95 -5.24 29.15
CA PHE A 885 -18.52 -3.89 29.52
C PHE A 885 -17.63 -3.27 28.43
N LEU A 886 -17.49 -1.94 28.48
CA LEU A 886 -16.67 -1.18 27.55
C LEU A 886 -15.36 -0.76 28.21
N ARG A 887 -14.23 -1.03 27.55
CA ARG A 887 -12.92 -0.45 27.91
C ARG A 887 -12.55 0.57 26.83
N SER A 888 -12.64 1.86 27.17
CA SER A 888 -12.27 2.97 26.30
C SER A 888 -11.27 3.89 27.00
N GLN A 889 -10.34 4.44 26.23
CA GLN A 889 -9.42 5.50 26.68
C GLN A 889 -10.08 6.89 26.64
N VAL A 890 -11.31 6.98 26.09
CA VAL A 890 -12.05 8.23 25.90
C VAL A 890 -13.21 8.29 26.92
N PRO A 891 -13.18 9.19 27.90
CA PRO A 891 -14.17 9.23 28.99
C PRO A 891 -15.57 9.69 28.54
N THR A 892 -15.71 10.25 27.34
CA THR A 892 -17.00 10.73 26.78
C THR A 892 -17.81 9.63 26.07
N ILE A 893 -17.29 8.40 26.00
CA ILE A 893 -18.01 7.25 25.46
C ILE A 893 -18.40 6.36 26.63
N THR A 894 -19.71 6.22 26.87
CA THR A 894 -20.24 5.45 27.99
C THR A 894 -21.11 4.30 27.50
N MET A 895 -21.06 3.18 28.22
CA MET A 895 -21.91 2.01 27.99
C MET A 895 -22.36 1.47 29.34
N ARG A 896 -23.61 1.02 29.43
CA ARG A 896 -24.11 0.36 30.65
C ARG A 896 -23.56 -1.07 30.71
N ASN A 897 -23.11 -1.50 31.88
CA ASN A 897 -22.65 -2.87 32.08
C ASN A 897 -23.86 -3.82 32.12
N HIS A 898 -23.80 -4.91 31.36
CA HIS A 898 -24.84 -5.95 31.35
C HIS A 898 -24.26 -7.26 31.89
N THR A 899 -24.86 -7.81 32.94
CA THR A 899 -24.41 -9.06 33.57
C THR A 899 -25.49 -10.13 33.49
N VAL A 900 -25.11 -11.33 33.05
CA VAL A 900 -25.95 -12.54 33.05
C VAL A 900 -25.35 -13.60 33.96
N ARG A 901 -26.20 -14.43 34.56
CA ARG A 901 -25.79 -15.53 35.44
C ARG A 901 -26.09 -16.86 34.75
N PHE A 902 -25.17 -17.81 34.88
CA PHE A 902 -25.35 -19.17 34.40
C PHE A 902 -25.13 -20.16 35.55
N SER A 903 -25.75 -21.34 35.43
CA SER A 903 -25.67 -22.39 36.43
C SER A 903 -25.59 -23.78 35.79
N VAL A 904 -24.84 -24.67 36.43
CA VAL A 904 -24.74 -26.08 36.06
C VAL A 904 -25.22 -26.91 37.24
N ASP A 905 -26.22 -27.75 37.01
CA ASP A 905 -26.61 -28.79 37.96
C ASP A 905 -25.90 -30.08 37.55
N VAL A 906 -24.96 -30.52 38.38
CA VAL A 906 -24.17 -31.74 38.18
C VAL A 906 -24.75 -32.84 39.07
N ASP A 907 -25.45 -33.80 38.46
CA ASP A 907 -26.15 -34.89 39.14
C ASP A 907 -25.29 -36.17 39.15
N SER A 908 -25.37 -36.96 40.23
CA SER A 908 -24.70 -38.27 40.27
C SER A 908 -25.43 -39.27 39.38
N GLU A 909 -24.72 -39.92 38.45
CA GLU A 909 -25.34 -40.96 37.62
C GLU A 909 -25.66 -42.19 38.48
N LEU A 910 -26.95 -42.50 38.64
CA LEU A 910 -27.40 -43.71 39.32
C LEU A 910 -27.00 -44.92 38.47
N GLN A 911 -26.08 -45.72 38.97
CA GLN A 911 -25.72 -47.00 38.37
C GLN A 911 -26.99 -47.86 38.28
N GLU A 912 -27.47 -48.13 37.06
CA GLU A 912 -28.56 -49.09 36.85
C GLU A 912 -28.15 -50.42 37.48
N GLU A 913 -28.87 -50.87 38.51
CA GLU A 913 -28.78 -52.26 38.97
C GLU A 913 -29.17 -53.14 37.78
N GLN A 914 -28.18 -53.76 37.15
CA GLN A 914 -28.41 -54.74 36.09
C GLN A 914 -29.40 -55.80 36.63
N PRO A 915 -30.50 -56.10 35.90
CA PRO A 915 -31.43 -57.14 36.33
C PRO A 915 -30.68 -58.47 36.39
N ALA A 916 -30.70 -59.12 37.56
CA ALA A 916 -30.03 -60.40 37.78
C ALA A 916 -30.46 -61.42 36.71
N GLU A 917 -29.51 -61.90 35.91
CA GLU A 917 -29.72 -63.02 34.99
C GLU A 917 -30.14 -64.26 35.79
N ILE A 918 -31.40 -64.68 35.62
CA ILE A 918 -31.92 -65.89 36.27
C ILE A 918 -31.19 -67.09 35.68
N ALA A 919 -30.41 -67.79 36.51
CA ALA A 919 -29.62 -68.94 36.07
C ALA A 919 -30.53 -70.00 35.44
N LEU A 920 -30.18 -70.43 34.22
CA LEU A 920 -30.98 -71.30 33.34
C LEU A 920 -31.44 -72.62 34.00
N TRP A 921 -30.74 -73.09 35.02
CA TRP A 921 -31.13 -74.26 35.81
C TRP A 921 -32.42 -74.05 36.63
N LEU A 922 -32.69 -72.82 37.11
CA LEU A 922 -33.93 -72.50 37.83
C LEU A 922 -35.15 -72.60 36.89
N VAL A 923 -34.98 -72.23 35.62
CA VAL A 923 -36.01 -72.40 34.58
C VAL A 923 -36.24 -73.89 34.32
N LEU A 924 -35.17 -74.68 34.15
CA LEU A 924 -35.30 -76.13 33.93
C LEU A 924 -35.94 -76.86 35.11
N VAL A 925 -35.60 -76.51 36.35
CA VAL A 925 -36.23 -77.08 37.56
C VAL A 925 -37.71 -76.70 37.65
N SER A 926 -38.08 -75.47 37.30
CA SER A 926 -39.48 -75.03 37.30
C SER A 926 -40.33 -75.75 36.24
N VAL A 927 -39.77 -76.01 35.05
CA VAL A 927 -40.44 -76.79 33.99
C VAL A 927 -40.59 -78.26 34.41
N ALA A 928 -39.54 -78.86 34.98
CA ALA A 928 -39.60 -80.23 35.48
C ALA A 928 -40.65 -80.38 36.60
N ALA A 929 -40.68 -79.44 37.56
CA ALA A 929 -41.68 -79.42 38.63
C ALA A 929 -43.11 -79.21 38.08
N GLY A 930 -43.27 -78.36 37.06
CA GLY A 930 -44.55 -78.13 36.39
C GLY A 930 -45.07 -79.37 35.66
N LEU A 931 -44.19 -80.11 34.96
CA LEU A 931 -44.57 -81.38 34.30
C LEU A 931 -44.87 -82.48 35.31
N LEU A 932 -44.15 -82.54 36.43
CA LEU A 932 -44.43 -83.48 37.52
C LEU A 932 -45.79 -83.18 38.16
N LEU A 933 -46.10 -81.91 38.43
CA LEU A 933 -47.41 -81.47 38.93
C LEU A 933 -48.53 -81.79 37.92
N LEU A 934 -48.32 -81.54 36.63
CA LEU A 934 -49.26 -81.88 35.57
C LEU A 934 -49.51 -83.40 35.50
N GLY A 935 -48.46 -84.20 35.58
CA GLY A 935 -48.58 -85.67 35.63
C GLY A 935 -49.35 -86.15 36.87
N LEU A 936 -49.14 -85.51 38.02
CA LEU A 936 -49.84 -85.80 39.27
C LEU A 936 -51.32 -85.38 39.20
N ILE A 937 -51.62 -84.24 38.56
CA ILE A 937 -52.99 -83.79 38.29
C ILE A 937 -53.69 -84.74 37.30
N ILE A 938 -53.01 -85.20 36.24
CA ILE A 938 -53.56 -86.19 35.31
C ILE A 938 -53.84 -87.51 36.04
N LEU A 939 -52.95 -87.98 36.92
CA LEU A 939 -53.16 -89.17 37.75
C LEU A 939 -54.30 -89.00 38.77
N LEU A 940 -54.48 -87.81 39.34
CA LEU A 940 -55.58 -87.51 40.26
C LEU A 940 -56.93 -87.33 39.56
N LEU A 941 -56.93 -86.89 38.29
CA LEU A 941 -58.12 -86.79 37.45
C LEU A 941 -58.41 -88.08 36.67
N TRP A 942 -57.51 -89.06 36.69
CA TRP A 942 -57.71 -90.38 36.08
C TRP A 942 -58.23 -91.37 37.13
N LYS A 943 -59.46 -91.14 37.57
CA LYS A 943 -60.32 -92.15 38.20
C LYS A 943 -61.80 -91.84 38.01
#